data_AF-A0A210QF88-F1
#
_entry.id   AF-A0A210QF88-F1
#
_cell.length_a   1.000
_cell.length_b   1.000
_cell.length_c   1.000
_cell.angle_alpha   90.00
_cell.angle_beta   90.00
_cell.angle_gamma   90.00
#
_symmetry.space_group_name_H-M   'P 1'
#
loop_
_entity.id
_entity.type
_entity.pdbx_description
1 polymer ?
#
loop_
_entity_poly.entity_id
_entity_poly.type
_entity_poly.pdbx_seq_one_letter_code
_entity_poly.pdbx_strand_id
1 'polypeptide(L)'
;MMTSLTVMGVAVIVIVSNGVLGMIEEISINGDVLNCYDMYRRSSDISRSVGYSIHWKCMQMHIWNLLEQTSLNITLVDQQWIESITSLPALKGRKKRQVEMPRVRREYRRMSNQQRENYHRAVTLLKQIPIANTTRYDFIANIHRGDAIPLAHRGPNFLGWHRVYLIIYENALRQVVPGVTIPYWASSLDNELDANERTHSVIWSDLFLGNGDGFVTSGPYANWQTQSGPLIRNIGLIGELFSIDRIARILNMTRTSEITFPSGAPENRLEDVHDSVHVWVGGGNGQMNDLNTAAQDPAFFSHHAFVDYLWEEFRQRQIQLGIDPSLDYPAQFGSPQHAPLAPMRFGNLRNIDGYSNLITSNIYQYEASPTCRRQRPTCGSDFLRCDTNRAMPRCITLRIDEARANGARFKRQTSFQMVGSKTTCSGQSYQRAVQNRYLCSNQSDIREWSYIPVDVVYRRPPEFTRYQSYPVFNGQGMVNSDIYSPTSYVGLASSLPIGNPAKYSECIDPYKNAGKIFIESNGLNHYGSYSEFVMVDNRLAISKATGYVAVKSPDSGMTDVHVSAHDSCGRVCRPYCRTPGSPLNDFHPCTGAIRITTSAPKLYGRTYGELILDTWQFPQDGNCPRTDDNYAHLRFYCDYTNQWPWADVRRTVNPVSVAPSLAIGVTKSPKVQVVDSGEPAIQGCLLGHGCVVKAVCGPCKHASKQACIKSSTMFAVCNGDIYTIRRCISNSQYDDVTGTCKTSSVAMTK
;
A
#
# COMPACT_ATOMS: atom_id res chain seq x y z
N MET A 1 -83.17 -7.15 24.31
CA MET A 1 -82.39 -6.36 23.32
C MET A 1 -81.46 -5.43 24.08
N MET A 2 -80.17 -5.75 24.12
CA MET A 2 -79.05 -4.79 24.13
C MET A 2 -77.77 -5.63 24.17
N THR A 3 -77.17 -5.79 23.00
CA THR A 3 -75.87 -6.40 22.75
C THR A 3 -74.78 -5.38 23.08
N SER A 4 -73.90 -5.66 24.05
CA SER A 4 -72.63 -4.95 24.21
C SER A 4 -71.51 -5.82 23.64
N LEU A 5 -70.97 -5.41 22.48
CA LEU A 5 -69.71 -5.91 21.96
C LEU A 5 -68.56 -5.34 22.81
N THR A 6 -67.82 -6.21 23.49
CA THR A 6 -66.46 -5.93 23.96
C THR A 6 -65.48 -6.12 22.82
N VAL A 7 -64.96 -5.02 22.27
CA VAL A 7 -63.80 -5.03 21.37
C VAL A 7 -62.53 -5.03 22.22
N MET A 8 -61.83 -6.16 22.32
CA MET A 8 -60.45 -6.17 22.80
C MET A 8 -59.55 -5.57 21.71
N GLY A 9 -59.14 -4.31 21.90
CA GLY A 9 -58.07 -3.71 21.11
C GLY A 9 -56.72 -4.30 21.55
N VAL A 10 -56.15 -5.16 20.71
CA VAL A 10 -54.73 -5.54 20.83
C VAL A 10 -53.92 -4.30 20.44
N ALA A 11 -53.32 -3.64 21.42
CA ALA A 11 -52.32 -2.62 21.18
C ALA A 11 -51.06 -3.29 20.63
N VAL A 12 -50.92 -3.33 19.29
CA VAL A 12 -49.65 -3.61 18.64
C VAL A 12 -48.76 -2.40 18.90
N ILE A 13 -47.90 -2.50 19.92
CA ILE A 13 -46.79 -1.56 20.09
C ILE A 13 -45.84 -1.80 18.91
N VAL A 14 -46.02 -1.03 17.84
CA VAL A 14 -44.99 -0.86 16.82
C VAL A 14 -43.88 -0.06 17.49
N ILE A 15 -42.90 -0.76 18.05
CA ILE A 15 -41.61 -0.15 18.36
C ILE A 15 -41.00 0.20 17.01
N VAL A 16 -41.19 1.45 16.58
CA VAL A 16 -40.35 2.04 15.55
C VAL A 16 -38.97 2.15 16.18
N SER A 17 -38.15 1.12 15.98
CA SER A 17 -36.73 1.20 16.28
C SER A 17 -36.17 2.31 15.40
N ASN A 18 -35.95 3.49 15.98
CA ASN A 18 -35.10 4.49 15.36
C ASN A 18 -33.80 3.78 15.02
N GLY A 19 -33.54 3.61 13.72
CA GLY A 19 -32.37 2.89 13.22
C GLY A 19 -31.14 3.48 13.90
N VAL A 20 -30.49 2.67 14.72
CA VAL A 20 -29.25 3.08 15.36
C VAL A 20 -28.24 3.21 14.23
N LEU A 21 -27.89 4.45 13.87
CA LEU A 21 -26.84 4.72 12.90
C LEU A 21 -25.58 4.01 13.40
N GLY A 22 -25.14 3.00 12.66
CA GLY A 22 -23.93 2.26 12.97
C GLY A 22 -22.72 3.20 12.99
N MET A 23 -21.77 2.87 13.84
CA MET A 23 -20.54 3.62 14.10
C MET A 23 -19.50 3.65 12.99
N ILE A 24 -19.67 2.74 12.03
CA ILE A 24 -18.92 2.73 10.78
C ILE A 24 -19.84 3.35 9.75
N GLU A 25 -19.41 4.48 9.18
CA GLU A 25 -20.12 5.18 8.11
C GLU A 25 -19.28 5.22 6.84
N GLU A 26 -19.92 5.10 5.69
CA GLU A 26 -19.28 5.38 4.41
C GLU A 26 -18.91 6.86 4.34
N ILE A 27 -17.69 7.15 3.87
CA ILE A 27 -17.23 8.51 3.58
C ILE A 27 -16.78 8.62 2.13
N SER A 28 -16.72 9.85 1.62
CA SER A 28 -16.08 10.09 0.33
C SER A 28 -14.57 9.94 0.44
N ILE A 29 -13.98 9.16 -0.47
CA ILE A 29 -12.52 9.09 -0.61
C ILE A 29 -11.97 10.43 -1.12
N ASN A 30 -10.74 10.76 -0.74
CA ASN A 30 -10.04 11.97 -1.21
C ASN A 30 -10.02 12.02 -2.75
N GLY A 31 -10.33 13.21 -3.30
CA GLY A 31 -10.30 13.47 -4.73
C GLY A 31 -8.96 13.13 -5.39
N ASP A 32 -7.84 13.31 -4.69
CA ASP A 32 -6.50 13.01 -5.23
C ASP A 32 -6.30 11.52 -5.52
N VAL A 33 -6.71 10.65 -4.59
CA VAL A 33 -6.65 9.19 -4.76
C VAL A 33 -7.53 8.78 -5.94
N LEU A 34 -8.75 9.33 -5.98
CA LEU A 34 -9.72 9.02 -7.02
C LEU A 34 -9.23 9.48 -8.39
N ASN A 35 -8.65 10.68 -8.49
CA ASN A 35 -8.08 11.25 -9.72
C ASN A 35 -6.87 10.45 -10.21
N CYS A 36 -5.98 10.04 -9.30
CA CYS A 36 -4.86 9.17 -9.62
C CYS A 36 -5.32 7.85 -10.23
N TYR A 37 -6.32 7.21 -9.62
CA TYR A 37 -6.86 5.95 -10.13
C TYR A 37 -7.47 6.10 -11.52
N ASP A 38 -8.22 7.19 -11.71
CA ASP A 38 -8.87 7.52 -12.96
C ASP A 38 -7.89 7.77 -14.11
N MET A 39 -6.76 8.41 -13.81
CA MET A 39 -5.67 8.62 -14.75
C MET A 39 -5.11 7.27 -15.23
N TYR A 40 -4.78 6.36 -14.32
CA TYR A 40 -4.27 5.04 -14.69
C TYR A 40 -5.29 4.23 -15.48
N ARG A 41 -6.57 4.23 -15.05
CA ARG A 41 -7.69 3.59 -15.76
C ARG A 41 -7.87 4.06 -17.19
N ARG A 42 -7.59 5.34 -17.50
CA ARG A 42 -7.67 5.86 -18.88
C ARG A 42 -6.48 5.46 -19.75
N SER A 43 -5.35 5.16 -19.11
CA SER A 43 -4.09 4.83 -19.80
C SER A 43 -3.76 3.34 -19.86
N SER A 44 -4.46 2.49 -19.09
CA SER A 44 -4.20 1.06 -18.98
C SER A 44 -5.47 0.28 -18.59
N ASP A 45 -5.42 -1.05 -18.71
CA ASP A 45 -6.48 -1.97 -18.28
C ASP A 45 -5.93 -3.02 -17.30
N ILE A 46 -6.82 -3.72 -16.59
CA ILE A 46 -6.41 -4.71 -15.57
C ILE A 46 -5.80 -5.99 -16.16
N SER A 47 -5.79 -6.15 -17.49
CA SER A 47 -5.07 -7.23 -18.19
C SER A 47 -3.65 -6.83 -18.63
N ARG A 48 -3.28 -5.56 -18.50
CA ARG A 48 -1.93 -5.06 -18.82
C ARG A 48 -1.13 -4.69 -17.59
N SER A 49 -1.82 -4.32 -16.51
CA SER A 49 -1.22 -3.86 -15.27
C SER A 49 -1.81 -4.58 -14.07
N VAL A 50 -0.99 -4.81 -13.05
CA VAL A 50 -1.45 -5.32 -11.76
C VAL A 50 -2.31 -4.24 -11.10
N GLY A 51 -3.62 -4.46 -11.02
CA GLY A 51 -4.59 -3.47 -10.51
C GLY A 51 -4.27 -3.01 -9.08
N TYR A 52 -3.79 -3.94 -8.25
CA TYR A 52 -3.27 -3.64 -6.92
C TYR A 52 -2.09 -2.66 -6.95
N SER A 53 -1.10 -2.87 -7.82
CA SER A 53 0.07 -1.96 -7.90
C SER A 53 -0.35 -0.53 -8.23
N ILE A 54 -1.39 -0.35 -9.06
CA ILE A 54 -1.95 0.98 -9.34
C ILE A 54 -2.66 1.55 -8.11
N HIS A 55 -3.47 0.74 -7.41
CA HIS A 55 -4.10 1.15 -6.15
C HIS A 55 -3.06 1.60 -5.11
N TRP A 56 -2.05 0.75 -4.88
CA TRP A 56 -0.93 1.03 -3.97
C TRP A 56 -0.28 2.37 -4.30
N LYS A 57 0.07 2.62 -5.57
CA LYS A 57 0.67 3.91 -5.99
C LYS A 57 -0.19 5.10 -5.63
N CYS A 58 -1.49 5.02 -5.87
CA CYS A 58 -2.40 6.12 -5.56
C CYS A 58 -2.55 6.34 -4.05
N MET A 59 -2.54 5.27 -3.26
CA MET A 59 -2.54 5.38 -1.79
C MET A 59 -1.24 5.96 -1.25
N GLN A 60 -0.07 5.58 -1.80
CA GLN A 60 1.22 6.13 -1.39
C GLN A 60 1.29 7.66 -1.57
N MET A 61 0.63 8.21 -2.59
CA MET A 61 0.55 9.67 -2.77
C MET A 61 -0.30 10.36 -1.71
N HIS A 62 -1.43 9.76 -1.35
CA HIS A 62 -2.25 10.28 -0.27
C HIS A 62 -1.49 10.24 1.05
N ILE A 63 -0.82 9.12 1.34
CA ILE A 63 0.04 8.96 2.51
C ILE A 63 1.12 10.05 2.56
N TRP A 64 1.72 10.38 1.41
CA TRP A 64 2.67 11.49 1.32
C TRP A 64 2.03 12.85 1.67
N ASN A 65 0.89 13.23 1.09
CA ASN A 65 0.17 14.47 1.43
C ASN A 65 -0.17 14.54 2.94
N LEU A 66 -0.47 13.39 3.54
CA LEU A 66 -0.74 13.25 4.97
C LEU A 66 0.50 13.51 5.83
N LEU A 67 1.68 13.19 5.30
CA LEU A 67 2.99 13.32 5.95
C LEU A 67 3.76 14.59 5.52
N GLU A 68 3.16 15.46 4.70
CA GLU A 68 3.78 16.60 3.97
C GLU A 68 4.36 17.72 4.88
N GLN A 69 4.56 17.44 6.17
CA GLN A 69 5.12 18.38 7.14
C GLN A 69 6.26 17.80 7.99
N THR A 70 6.70 16.57 7.76
CA THR A 70 7.86 16.01 8.49
C THR A 70 9.14 16.18 7.67
N SER A 71 9.71 17.39 7.72
CA SER A 71 11.08 17.61 7.26
C SER A 71 12.04 16.80 8.14
N LEU A 72 13.09 16.25 7.53
CA LEU A 72 14.17 15.62 8.28
C LEU A 72 14.83 16.70 9.15
N ASN A 73 14.86 16.47 10.46
CA ASN A 73 15.60 17.32 11.37
C ASN A 73 17.10 17.03 11.23
N ILE A 74 17.75 17.74 10.31
CA ILE A 74 19.18 17.59 9.99
C ILE A 74 19.99 18.47 10.95
N THR A 75 20.84 17.85 11.77
CA THR A 75 21.78 18.58 12.63
C THR A 75 22.99 19.10 11.83
N LEU A 76 23.78 20.00 12.41
CA LEU A 76 25.03 20.44 11.80
C LEU A 76 26.01 19.28 11.54
N VAL A 77 26.04 18.28 12.44
CA VAL A 77 26.88 17.09 12.29
C VAL A 77 26.43 16.25 11.10
N ASP A 78 25.11 16.08 10.96
CA ASP A 78 24.52 15.40 9.81
C ASP A 78 24.89 16.11 8.51
N GLN A 79 24.76 17.45 8.48
CA GLN A 79 25.09 18.26 7.33
C GLN A 79 26.57 18.14 6.91
N GLN A 80 27.50 18.22 7.88
CA GLN A 80 28.93 18.08 7.58
C GLN A 80 29.28 16.70 7.02
N TRP A 81 28.67 15.64 7.55
CA TRP A 81 28.92 14.30 7.07
C TRP A 81 28.31 14.05 5.69
N ILE A 82 27.05 14.46 5.45
CA ILE A 82 26.42 14.28 4.14
C ILE A 82 27.17 15.03 3.05
N GLU A 83 27.65 16.25 3.32
CA GLU A 83 28.51 17.01 2.40
C GLU A 83 29.82 16.28 2.04
N SER A 84 30.37 15.51 2.98
CA SER A 84 31.58 14.70 2.75
C SER A 84 31.36 13.54 1.78
N ILE A 85 30.12 13.05 1.64
CA ILE A 85 29.76 11.91 0.77
C ILE A 85 28.95 12.33 -0.47
N THR A 86 28.42 13.56 -0.53
CA THR A 86 27.74 14.12 -1.72
C THR A 86 28.69 14.84 -2.67
N SER A 87 29.92 15.11 -2.26
CA SER A 87 30.90 15.77 -3.13
C SER A 87 31.23 14.89 -4.34
N LEU A 88 30.85 15.36 -5.54
CA LEU A 88 31.15 14.69 -6.82
C LEU A 88 32.13 15.53 -7.67
N PRO A 89 33.44 15.60 -7.33
CA PRO A 89 34.42 16.34 -8.13
C PRO A 89 34.50 15.88 -9.59
N ALA A 90 34.17 14.61 -9.84
CA ALA A 90 34.16 14.00 -11.17
C ALA A 90 33.17 14.65 -12.15
N LEU A 91 32.11 15.31 -11.64
CA LEU A 91 31.16 16.08 -12.46
C LEU A 91 31.71 17.46 -12.87
N LYS A 92 32.79 17.94 -12.24
CA LYS A 92 33.41 19.24 -12.54
C LYS A 92 34.55 19.17 -13.57
N GLY A 93 34.72 18.04 -14.26
CA GLY A 93 35.73 17.86 -15.31
C GLY A 93 37.20 17.87 -14.85
N ARG A 94 37.47 17.98 -13.53
CA ARG A 94 38.84 17.90 -12.99
C ARG A 94 39.30 16.44 -12.92
N LYS A 95 39.94 15.94 -13.97
CA LYS A 95 40.73 14.69 -13.89
C LYS A 95 41.94 14.93 -12.98
N LYS A 96 42.01 14.25 -11.82
CA LYS A 96 43.30 14.11 -11.12
C LYS A 96 44.22 13.26 -12.00
N ARG A 97 45.51 13.61 -12.04
CA ARG A 97 46.57 12.98 -12.87
C ARG A 97 46.78 11.47 -12.63
N GLN A 98 46.11 10.90 -11.62
CA GLN A 98 46.01 9.47 -11.33
C GLN A 98 44.52 9.10 -11.36
N VAL A 99 44.02 8.58 -12.48
CA VAL A 99 42.62 8.15 -12.59
C VAL A 99 42.51 6.79 -11.93
N GLU A 100 41.95 6.75 -10.72
CA GLU A 100 41.47 5.51 -10.11
C GLU A 100 40.42 4.92 -11.07
N MET A 101 40.55 3.63 -11.43
CA MET A 101 39.62 2.96 -12.35
C MET A 101 38.17 3.12 -11.85
N PRO A 102 37.17 3.30 -12.74
CA PRO A 102 35.77 3.40 -12.35
C PRO A 102 35.36 2.20 -11.50
N ARG A 103 34.53 2.44 -10.48
CA ARG A 103 33.98 1.40 -9.61
C ARG A 103 33.17 0.42 -10.44
N VAL A 104 33.35 -0.89 -10.26
CA VAL A 104 32.54 -1.89 -10.99
C VAL A 104 31.47 -2.45 -10.07
N ARG A 105 30.20 -2.15 -10.37
CA ARG A 105 29.03 -2.76 -9.73
C ARG A 105 28.71 -4.08 -10.40
N ARG A 106 28.55 -5.14 -9.60
CA ARG A 106 28.39 -6.52 -10.07
C ARG A 106 27.05 -7.09 -9.63
N GLU A 107 26.58 -8.10 -10.35
CA GLU A 107 25.42 -8.87 -9.90
C GLU A 107 25.75 -9.53 -8.55
N TYR A 108 24.83 -9.49 -7.60
CA TYR A 108 25.09 -9.87 -6.21
C TYR A 108 25.59 -11.31 -6.05
N ARG A 109 25.03 -12.25 -6.80
CA ARG A 109 25.44 -13.67 -6.82
C ARG A 109 26.73 -13.90 -7.60
N ARG A 110 27.24 -12.92 -8.36
CA ARG A 110 28.53 -12.96 -9.07
C ARG A 110 29.70 -12.37 -8.29
N MET A 111 29.45 -11.72 -7.15
CA MET A 111 30.53 -11.27 -6.28
C MET A 111 31.33 -12.46 -5.75
N SER A 112 32.64 -12.30 -5.60
CA SER A 112 33.43 -13.24 -4.82
C SER A 112 32.99 -13.23 -3.36
N ASN A 113 33.29 -14.30 -2.62
CA ASN A 113 32.97 -14.36 -1.18
C ASN A 113 33.53 -13.14 -0.43
N GLN A 114 34.79 -12.77 -0.69
CA GLN A 114 35.42 -11.61 -0.06
C GLN A 114 34.72 -10.29 -0.42
N GLN A 115 34.34 -10.10 -1.68
CA GLN A 115 33.62 -8.90 -2.11
C GLN A 115 32.27 -8.79 -1.41
N ARG A 116 31.51 -9.91 -1.36
CA ARG A 116 30.21 -9.98 -0.69
C ARG A 116 30.32 -9.72 0.81
N GLU A 117 31.28 -10.35 1.48
CA GLU A 117 31.56 -10.14 2.91
C GLU A 117 31.97 -8.69 3.20
N ASN A 118 32.80 -8.08 2.36
CA ASN A 118 33.18 -6.67 2.50
C ASN A 118 31.98 -5.73 2.34
N TYR A 119 31.08 -6.02 1.40
CA TYR A 119 29.82 -5.27 1.26
C TYR A 119 28.95 -5.41 2.51
N HIS A 120 28.65 -6.64 2.96
CA HIS A 120 27.86 -6.88 4.18
C HIS A 120 28.46 -6.21 5.41
N ARG A 121 29.79 -6.28 5.55
CA ARG A 121 30.53 -5.61 6.62
C ARG A 121 30.38 -4.10 6.55
N ALA A 122 30.52 -3.50 5.37
CA ALA A 122 30.36 -2.05 5.20
C ALA A 122 28.95 -1.58 5.59
N VAL A 123 27.92 -2.29 5.13
CA VAL A 123 26.53 -2.01 5.47
C VAL A 123 26.29 -2.13 6.98
N THR A 124 26.79 -3.21 7.59
CA THR A 124 26.68 -3.44 9.04
C THR A 124 27.41 -2.37 9.85
N LEU A 125 28.60 -1.93 9.41
CA LEU A 125 29.33 -0.85 10.06
C LEU A 125 28.57 0.48 9.98
N LEU A 126 27.98 0.84 8.84
CA LEU A 126 27.14 2.04 8.75
C LEU A 126 25.93 1.98 9.69
N LYS A 127 25.36 0.78 9.89
CA LYS A 127 24.26 0.56 10.84
C LYS A 127 24.69 0.63 12.30
N GLN A 128 25.98 0.52 12.60
CA GLN A 128 26.52 0.59 13.97
C GLN A 128 27.09 1.96 14.31
N ILE A 129 27.62 2.70 13.33
CA ILE A 129 28.26 3.99 13.56
C ILE A 129 27.17 5.05 13.80
N PRO A 130 27.13 5.68 14.99
CA PRO A 130 26.16 6.72 15.27
C PRO A 130 26.48 8.01 14.49
N ILE A 131 25.43 8.76 14.18
CA ILE A 131 25.50 10.15 13.74
C ILE A 131 24.30 10.92 14.28
N ALA A 132 24.56 12.02 14.99
CA ALA A 132 23.55 12.75 15.74
C ALA A 132 22.67 11.81 16.59
N ASN A 133 21.37 11.73 16.30
CA ASN A 133 20.41 10.91 17.03
C ASN A 133 20.08 9.57 16.35
N THR A 134 20.86 9.16 15.36
CA THR A 134 20.61 7.96 14.54
C THR A 134 21.91 7.24 14.19
N THR A 135 21.87 6.28 13.28
CA THR A 135 23.07 5.63 12.72
C THR A 135 23.32 6.15 11.31
N ARG A 136 24.55 6.03 10.81
CA ARG A 136 24.89 6.48 9.44
C ARG A 136 24.03 5.80 8.38
N TYR A 137 23.71 4.52 8.55
CA TYR A 137 22.78 3.82 7.65
C TYR A 137 21.37 4.40 7.74
N ASP A 138 20.84 4.56 8.95
CA ASP A 138 19.48 5.07 9.15
C ASP A 138 19.33 6.52 8.68
N PHE A 139 20.36 7.35 8.85
CA PHE A 139 20.41 8.69 8.27
C PHE A 139 20.28 8.64 6.75
N ILE A 140 21.08 7.78 6.08
CA ILE A 140 20.99 7.61 4.63
C ILE A 140 19.60 7.13 4.24
N ALA A 141 19.07 6.09 4.88
CA ALA A 141 17.73 5.57 4.61
C ALA A 141 16.65 6.67 4.72
N ASN A 142 16.78 7.55 5.73
CA ASN A 142 15.86 8.64 5.96
C ASN A 142 15.89 9.74 4.91
N ILE A 143 16.97 9.88 4.13
CA ILE A 143 17.01 10.81 2.99
C ILE A 143 15.87 10.50 2.00
N HIS A 144 15.46 9.24 1.88
CA HIS A 144 14.34 8.78 1.03
C HIS A 144 12.99 8.83 1.77
N ARG A 145 12.70 9.90 2.52
CA ARG A 145 11.45 10.05 3.28
C ARG A 145 10.87 11.46 3.13
N GLY A 146 9.55 11.60 3.34
CA GLY A 146 8.87 12.90 3.44
C GLY A 146 9.06 13.73 2.18
N ASP A 147 9.64 14.93 2.32
CA ASP A 147 9.85 15.89 1.23
C ASP A 147 10.69 15.37 0.05
N ALA A 148 11.47 14.29 0.25
CA ALA A 148 12.24 13.68 -0.83
C ALA A 148 11.37 12.88 -1.80
N ILE A 149 10.24 12.34 -1.34
CA ILE A 149 9.34 11.51 -2.16
C ILE A 149 8.89 12.22 -3.46
N PRO A 150 8.37 13.46 -3.44
CA PRO A 150 7.96 14.16 -4.67
C PRO A 150 9.14 14.63 -5.55
N LEU A 151 10.39 14.55 -5.07
CA LEU A 151 11.59 14.83 -5.87
C LEU A 151 12.10 13.56 -6.58
N ALA A 152 11.95 12.43 -5.89
CA ALA A 152 12.49 11.13 -6.26
C ALA A 152 11.50 10.26 -7.06
N HIS A 153 10.20 10.53 -7.01
CA HIS A 153 9.17 9.67 -7.60
C HIS A 153 8.19 10.44 -8.47
N ARG A 154 7.53 9.72 -9.41
CA ARG A 154 6.50 10.25 -10.31
C ARG A 154 6.94 11.39 -11.23
N GLY A 155 8.13 11.24 -11.79
CA GLY A 155 8.61 12.11 -12.85
C GLY A 155 9.97 11.70 -13.38
N PRO A 156 10.49 12.40 -14.40
CA PRO A 156 11.74 12.00 -15.05
C PRO A 156 12.95 11.95 -14.11
N ASN A 157 12.94 12.80 -13.07
CA ASN A 157 14.01 12.81 -12.09
C ASN A 157 14.12 11.52 -11.26
N PHE A 158 13.14 10.62 -11.28
CA PHE A 158 13.24 9.31 -10.64
C PHE A 158 14.57 8.61 -10.95
N LEU A 159 14.99 8.67 -12.21
CA LEU A 159 16.23 8.06 -12.69
C LEU A 159 17.47 8.76 -12.12
N GLY A 160 17.55 10.08 -12.27
CA GLY A 160 18.69 10.89 -11.83
C GLY A 160 18.85 10.94 -10.30
N TRP A 161 17.75 11.09 -9.57
CA TRP A 161 17.74 11.17 -8.11
C TRP A 161 18.26 9.88 -7.49
N HIS A 162 17.72 8.72 -7.91
CA HIS A 162 18.15 7.43 -7.37
C HIS A 162 19.59 7.08 -7.77
N ARG A 163 20.04 7.45 -8.99
CA ARG A 163 21.44 7.31 -9.41
C ARG A 163 22.39 8.05 -8.47
N VAL A 164 22.10 9.31 -8.17
CA VAL A 164 22.92 10.11 -7.24
C VAL A 164 22.83 9.57 -5.81
N TYR A 165 21.65 9.15 -5.36
CA TYR A 165 21.44 8.54 -4.05
C TYR A 165 22.28 7.26 -3.86
N LEU A 166 22.37 6.40 -4.89
CA LEU A 166 23.24 5.23 -4.88
C LEU A 166 24.73 5.62 -4.77
N ILE A 167 25.17 6.68 -5.45
CA ILE A 167 26.57 7.14 -5.35
C ILE A 167 26.88 7.64 -3.93
N ILE A 168 25.95 8.37 -3.31
CA ILE A 168 26.07 8.86 -1.92
C ILE A 168 26.19 7.67 -0.96
N TYR A 169 25.31 6.67 -1.10
CA TYR A 169 25.36 5.46 -0.29
C TYR A 169 26.68 4.70 -0.49
N GLU A 170 27.14 4.53 -1.73
CA GLU A 170 28.41 3.86 -2.02
C GLU A 170 29.62 4.62 -1.46
N ASN A 171 29.60 5.95 -1.49
CA ASN A 171 30.63 6.78 -0.87
C ASN A 171 30.70 6.54 0.65
N ALA A 172 29.55 6.45 1.32
CA ALA A 172 29.49 6.12 2.74
C ALA A 172 30.04 4.71 3.02
N LEU A 173 29.71 3.71 2.20
CA LEU A 173 30.26 2.35 2.33
C LEU A 173 31.79 2.35 2.20
N ARG A 174 32.33 3.13 1.25
CA ARG A 174 33.77 3.22 1.00
C ARG A 174 34.54 3.96 2.09
N GLN A 175 33.89 4.85 2.85
CA GLN A 175 34.50 5.47 4.03
C GLN A 175 34.79 4.45 5.13
N VAL A 176 34.00 3.38 5.23
CA VAL A 176 34.15 2.37 6.29
C VAL A 176 34.87 1.09 5.82
N VAL A 177 34.72 0.73 4.55
CA VAL A 177 35.46 -0.38 3.93
C VAL A 177 35.93 0.05 2.53
N PRO A 178 37.23 0.35 2.36
CA PRO A 178 37.78 0.78 1.07
C PRO A 178 37.53 -0.23 -0.06
N GLY A 179 37.28 0.27 -1.26
CA GLY A 179 37.12 -0.57 -2.45
C GLY A 179 35.74 -1.22 -2.64
N VAL A 180 34.84 -1.14 -1.65
CA VAL A 180 33.47 -1.69 -1.77
C VAL A 180 32.68 -0.96 -2.86
N THR A 181 31.84 -1.74 -3.54
CA THR A 181 30.84 -1.27 -4.51
C THR A 181 29.47 -1.88 -4.17
N ILE A 182 28.40 -1.20 -4.57
CA ILE A 182 27.05 -1.73 -4.39
C ILE A 182 26.82 -2.87 -5.40
N PRO A 183 26.37 -4.06 -4.96
CA PRO A 183 25.89 -5.07 -5.90
C PRO A 183 24.49 -4.74 -6.40
N TYR A 184 24.23 -5.00 -7.67
CA TYR A 184 22.87 -5.00 -8.19
C TYR A 184 22.23 -6.38 -8.02
N TRP A 185 20.95 -6.41 -7.64
CA TRP A 185 20.16 -7.63 -7.58
C TRP A 185 19.30 -7.74 -8.84
N ALA A 186 19.76 -8.54 -9.80
CA ALA A 186 19.00 -8.82 -11.02
C ALA A 186 17.83 -9.77 -10.72
N SER A 187 16.71 -9.21 -10.25
CA SER A 187 15.52 -9.99 -9.88
C SER A 187 14.87 -10.72 -11.06
N SER A 188 15.26 -10.40 -12.29
CA SER A 188 14.89 -11.18 -13.47
C SER A 188 15.47 -12.58 -13.49
N LEU A 189 16.64 -12.81 -12.88
CA LEU A 189 17.22 -14.16 -12.74
C LEU A 189 16.40 -15.04 -11.78
N ASP A 190 15.72 -14.40 -10.82
CA ASP A 190 14.83 -15.04 -9.87
C ASP A 190 13.45 -15.32 -10.48
N ASN A 191 12.96 -14.41 -11.32
CA ASN A 191 11.67 -14.55 -11.99
C ASN A 191 11.60 -15.74 -12.97
N GLU A 192 12.74 -16.21 -13.46
CA GLU A 192 12.83 -17.39 -14.34
C GLU A 192 12.57 -18.72 -13.61
N LEU A 193 12.61 -18.77 -12.27
CA LEU A 193 12.11 -19.91 -11.50
C LEU A 193 10.60 -20.06 -11.68
N ASP A 194 10.12 -21.28 -11.47
CA ASP A 194 8.68 -21.55 -11.39
C ASP A 194 8.05 -20.68 -10.29
N ALA A 195 6.82 -20.21 -10.52
CA ALA A 195 6.20 -19.19 -9.67
C ALA A 195 6.17 -19.53 -8.17
N ASN A 196 5.93 -20.79 -7.84
CA ASN A 196 5.92 -21.32 -6.47
C ASN A 196 7.32 -21.49 -5.87
N GLU A 197 8.39 -21.37 -6.66
CA GLU A 197 9.78 -21.54 -6.25
C GLU A 197 10.55 -20.23 -6.12
N ARG A 198 10.03 -19.12 -6.67
CA ARG A 198 10.72 -17.80 -6.65
C ARG A 198 11.12 -17.35 -5.23
N THR A 199 10.30 -17.66 -4.22
CA THR A 199 10.60 -17.35 -2.82
C THR A 199 11.68 -18.24 -2.19
N HIS A 200 12.10 -19.30 -2.88
CA HIS A 200 13.20 -20.18 -2.48
C HIS A 200 14.52 -19.82 -3.15
N SER A 201 14.59 -18.71 -3.89
CA SER A 201 15.86 -18.22 -4.44
C SER A 201 16.91 -18.04 -3.35
N VAL A 202 18.15 -18.43 -3.67
CA VAL A 202 19.30 -18.28 -2.78
C VAL A 202 19.57 -16.82 -2.35
N ILE A 203 19.06 -15.81 -3.06
CA ILE A 203 19.17 -14.41 -2.65
C ILE A 203 18.51 -14.15 -1.27
N TRP A 204 17.52 -14.96 -0.89
CA TRP A 204 16.82 -14.92 0.40
C TRP A 204 17.40 -15.88 1.44
N SER A 205 18.66 -16.30 1.25
CA SER A 205 19.41 -17.09 2.23
C SER A 205 20.26 -16.20 3.14
N ASP A 206 20.81 -16.81 4.19
CA ASP A 206 21.74 -16.15 5.10
C ASP A 206 23.10 -15.78 4.47
N LEU A 207 23.39 -16.27 3.28
CA LEU A 207 24.56 -15.87 2.49
C LEU A 207 24.36 -14.51 1.79
N PHE A 208 23.13 -14.01 1.68
CA PHE A 208 22.77 -12.83 0.90
C PHE A 208 21.91 -11.85 1.70
N LEU A 209 20.61 -11.75 1.43
CA LEU A 209 19.73 -10.76 2.08
C LEU A 209 19.16 -11.23 3.42
N GLY A 210 19.24 -12.53 3.73
CA GLY A 210 18.50 -13.15 4.83
C GLY A 210 17.09 -13.58 4.42
N ASN A 211 16.40 -14.26 5.33
CA ASN A 211 15.04 -14.73 5.10
C ASN A 211 14.06 -13.59 4.73
N GLY A 212 12.97 -13.96 4.07
CA GLY A 212 12.00 -13.03 3.49
C GLY A 212 10.57 -13.20 4.00
N ASP A 213 10.34 -14.00 5.02
CA ASP A 213 9.04 -14.52 5.47
C ASP A 213 8.71 -14.10 6.92
N GLY A 214 8.70 -12.80 7.15
CA GLY A 214 8.36 -12.16 8.41
C GLY A 214 9.54 -11.35 8.95
N PHE A 215 9.79 -11.47 10.26
CA PHE A 215 10.99 -10.87 10.86
C PHE A 215 12.26 -11.44 10.22
N VAL A 216 13.17 -10.55 9.84
CA VAL A 216 14.47 -10.96 9.30
C VAL A 216 15.35 -11.42 10.46
N THR A 217 15.53 -12.74 10.57
CA THR A 217 16.24 -13.42 11.69
C THR A 217 17.53 -14.10 11.24
N SER A 218 17.84 -14.03 9.94
CA SER A 218 19.00 -14.68 9.33
C SER A 218 19.74 -13.74 8.37
N GLY A 219 20.97 -14.12 8.03
CA GLY A 219 21.82 -13.35 7.12
C GLY A 219 22.51 -12.14 7.77
N PRO A 220 23.16 -11.29 6.96
CA PRO A 220 23.91 -10.14 7.45
C PRO A 220 23.03 -9.08 8.13
N TYR A 221 21.72 -9.12 7.90
CA TYR A 221 20.75 -8.15 8.39
C TYR A 221 19.80 -8.73 9.45
N ALA A 222 20.17 -9.87 10.03
CA ALA A 222 19.39 -10.52 11.09
C ALA A 222 19.17 -9.57 12.29
N ASN A 223 17.94 -9.55 12.79
CA ASN A 223 17.50 -8.81 13.98
C ASN A 223 17.74 -7.30 13.91
N TRP A 224 17.85 -6.74 12.71
CA TRP A 224 17.96 -5.30 12.51
C TRP A 224 16.74 -4.57 13.07
N GLN A 225 17.00 -3.56 13.90
CA GLN A 225 16.01 -2.58 14.33
C GLN A 225 16.09 -1.37 13.42
N THR A 226 14.96 -0.94 12.85
CA THR A 226 14.85 0.29 12.05
C THR A 226 14.06 1.32 12.84
N GLN A 227 14.00 2.55 12.34
CA GLN A 227 13.17 3.61 12.94
C GLN A 227 11.67 3.31 12.89
N SER A 228 11.26 2.33 12.07
CA SER A 228 9.87 1.86 11.93
C SER A 228 9.65 0.50 12.60
N GLY A 229 10.55 0.08 13.50
CA GLY A 229 10.51 -1.19 14.21
C GLY A 229 11.44 -2.26 13.61
N PRO A 230 11.25 -3.54 13.95
CA PRO A 230 12.09 -4.62 13.42
C PRO A 230 11.99 -4.74 11.89
N LEU A 231 13.09 -5.13 11.23
CA LEU A 231 13.10 -5.40 9.79
C LEU A 231 12.17 -6.58 9.44
N ILE A 232 11.18 -6.32 8.57
CA ILE A 232 10.15 -7.27 8.15
C ILE A 232 10.08 -7.35 6.61
N ARG A 233 9.95 -8.58 6.10
CA ARG A 233 9.71 -8.87 4.68
C ARG A 233 8.58 -9.88 4.54
N ASN A 234 7.84 -9.85 3.44
CA ASN A 234 6.78 -10.83 3.17
C ASN A 234 6.86 -11.27 1.69
N ILE A 235 8.00 -11.85 1.31
CA ILE A 235 8.37 -12.07 -0.08
C ILE A 235 7.35 -12.93 -0.85
N GLY A 236 6.96 -12.47 -2.03
CA GLY A 236 6.14 -13.22 -2.98
C GLY A 236 4.73 -13.55 -2.52
N LEU A 237 4.19 -12.83 -1.53
CA LEU A 237 2.76 -12.88 -1.22
C LEU A 237 1.94 -12.15 -2.30
N ILE A 238 2.40 -10.97 -2.70
CA ILE A 238 1.81 -10.07 -3.68
C ILE A 238 2.94 -9.38 -4.46
N GLY A 239 2.66 -8.69 -5.56
CA GLY A 239 3.69 -8.02 -6.38
C GLY A 239 4.45 -8.98 -7.28
N GLU A 240 5.45 -8.46 -8.01
CA GLU A 240 6.18 -9.21 -9.04
C GLU A 240 7.65 -8.84 -9.14
N LEU A 241 8.48 -9.79 -9.57
CA LEU A 241 9.86 -9.55 -9.95
C LEU A 241 9.94 -9.07 -11.41
N PHE A 242 11.07 -8.47 -11.80
CA PHE A 242 11.26 -8.07 -13.20
C PHE A 242 11.19 -9.30 -14.12
N SER A 243 10.41 -9.24 -15.19
CA SER A 243 10.45 -10.25 -16.26
C SER A 243 11.38 -9.81 -17.38
N ILE A 244 11.99 -10.78 -18.07
CA ILE A 244 12.86 -10.50 -19.23
C ILE A 244 12.07 -9.81 -20.35
N ASP A 245 10.80 -10.15 -20.53
CA ASP A 245 9.96 -9.57 -21.59
C ASP A 245 9.61 -8.09 -21.30
N ARG A 246 9.32 -7.74 -20.03
CA ARG A 246 9.14 -6.34 -19.62
C ARG A 246 10.44 -5.55 -19.74
N ILE A 247 11.57 -6.13 -19.33
CA ILE A 247 12.88 -5.49 -19.51
C ILE A 247 13.13 -5.22 -21.00
N ALA A 248 12.94 -6.21 -21.87
CA ALA A 248 13.14 -6.06 -23.31
C ALA A 248 12.21 -4.99 -23.91
N ARG A 249 10.97 -4.89 -23.43
CA ARG A 249 10.02 -3.84 -23.83
C ARG A 249 10.55 -2.44 -23.50
N ILE A 250 11.00 -2.22 -22.26
CA ILE A 250 11.55 -0.93 -21.82
C ILE A 250 12.82 -0.59 -22.62
N LEU A 251 13.74 -1.55 -22.76
CA LEU A 251 15.00 -1.36 -23.49
C LEU A 251 14.80 -1.13 -25.00
N ASN A 252 13.63 -1.47 -25.56
CA ASN A 252 13.31 -1.19 -26.96
C ASN A 252 12.77 0.22 -27.21
N MET A 253 12.42 0.97 -26.16
CA MET A 253 12.08 2.38 -26.29
C MET A 253 13.31 3.20 -26.73
N THR A 254 13.11 4.44 -27.19
CA THR A 254 14.20 5.26 -27.73
C THR A 254 14.43 6.57 -26.98
N ARG A 255 13.38 7.14 -26.40
CA ARG A 255 13.41 8.41 -25.68
C ARG A 255 13.09 8.20 -24.20
N THR A 256 13.76 8.94 -23.34
CA THR A 256 13.54 8.92 -21.88
C THR A 256 12.08 9.19 -21.53
N SER A 257 11.41 10.05 -22.29
CA SER A 257 9.98 10.36 -22.09
C SER A 257 9.08 9.13 -22.25
N GLU A 258 9.48 8.13 -23.02
CA GLU A 258 8.70 6.90 -23.23
C GLU A 258 8.78 5.95 -22.03
N ILE A 259 9.84 6.06 -21.21
CA ILE A 259 10.11 5.20 -20.05
C ILE A 259 9.93 5.92 -18.71
N THR A 260 9.41 7.15 -18.70
CA THR A 260 9.20 7.96 -17.50
C THR A 260 7.81 8.59 -17.46
N PHE A 261 7.34 8.93 -16.26
CA PHE A 261 6.12 9.71 -16.07
C PHE A 261 6.36 11.18 -16.47
N PRO A 262 5.36 11.92 -17.00
CA PRO A 262 3.99 11.50 -17.29
C PRO A 262 3.81 10.82 -18.64
N SER A 263 4.77 10.95 -19.56
CA SER A 263 4.54 10.68 -20.98
C SER A 263 4.51 9.19 -21.36
N GLY A 264 5.32 8.35 -20.72
CA GLY A 264 5.39 6.92 -21.05
C GLY A 264 4.06 6.20 -20.77
N ALA A 265 3.80 5.07 -21.43
CA ALA A 265 2.71 4.18 -21.02
C ALA A 265 3.09 3.45 -19.71
N PRO A 266 2.17 3.22 -18.76
CA PRO A 266 2.50 2.61 -17.46
C PRO A 266 3.35 1.32 -17.55
N GLU A 267 3.07 0.45 -18.51
CA GLU A 267 3.83 -0.78 -18.74
C GLU A 267 5.28 -0.58 -19.25
N ASN A 268 5.60 0.61 -19.75
CA ASN A 268 6.91 0.98 -20.28
C ASN A 268 7.69 1.86 -19.30
N ARG A 269 7.04 2.41 -18.27
CA ARG A 269 7.72 3.27 -17.30
C ARG A 269 8.57 2.42 -16.37
N LEU A 270 9.87 2.73 -16.29
CA LEU A 270 10.79 1.96 -15.47
C LEU A 270 10.41 2.04 -13.98
N GLU A 271 9.95 3.21 -13.54
CA GLU A 271 9.37 3.38 -12.20
C GLU A 271 8.15 2.47 -12.01
N ASP A 272 7.21 2.43 -12.96
CA ASP A 272 6.00 1.66 -12.73
C ASP A 272 6.24 0.14 -12.60
N VAL A 273 7.27 -0.39 -13.29
CA VAL A 273 7.68 -1.80 -13.18
C VAL A 273 8.53 -2.07 -11.95
N HIS A 274 9.39 -1.12 -11.51
CA HIS A 274 10.19 -1.30 -10.31
C HIS A 274 9.35 -1.36 -9.03
N ASP A 275 8.20 -0.67 -9.01
CA ASP A 275 7.26 -0.64 -7.87
C ASP A 275 6.77 -2.04 -7.52
N SER A 276 6.55 -2.90 -8.52
CA SER A 276 6.09 -4.27 -8.29
C SER A 276 7.08 -5.10 -7.49
N VAL A 277 8.38 -4.79 -7.55
CA VAL A 277 9.42 -5.49 -6.77
C VAL A 277 9.43 -5.00 -5.32
N HIS A 278 9.21 -3.69 -5.09
CA HIS A 278 8.99 -3.14 -3.75
C HIS A 278 7.83 -3.86 -3.05
N VAL A 279 6.70 -3.97 -3.77
CA VAL A 279 5.55 -4.75 -3.32
C VAL A 279 5.89 -6.23 -3.13
N TRP A 280 6.67 -6.84 -4.04
CA TRP A 280 7.06 -8.25 -3.94
C TRP A 280 7.87 -8.56 -2.70
N VAL A 281 8.79 -7.67 -2.31
CA VAL A 281 9.63 -7.87 -1.12
C VAL A 281 8.86 -7.54 0.16
N GLY A 282 8.09 -6.45 0.15
CA GLY A 282 7.36 -5.98 1.32
C GLY A 282 6.08 -6.78 1.61
N GLY A 283 5.43 -7.32 0.58
CA GLY A 283 4.24 -8.17 0.67
C GLY A 283 3.11 -7.57 1.51
N GLY A 284 2.72 -6.33 1.21
CA GLY A 284 1.60 -5.62 1.85
C GLY A 284 1.99 -4.75 3.04
N ASN A 285 2.88 -5.23 3.92
CA ASN A 285 3.21 -4.46 5.14
C ASN A 285 4.68 -4.44 5.58
N GLY A 286 5.59 -5.12 4.87
CA GLY A 286 7.04 -5.01 5.11
C GLY A 286 7.60 -3.66 4.68
N GLN A 287 8.82 -3.33 5.11
CA GLN A 287 9.46 -2.02 4.89
C GLN A 287 9.50 -1.63 3.41
N MET A 288 9.79 -2.57 2.51
CA MET A 288 9.84 -2.36 1.06
C MET A 288 8.47 -2.01 0.45
N ASN A 289 7.35 -2.19 1.15
CA ASN A 289 6.00 -1.85 0.64
C ASN A 289 5.61 -0.37 0.88
N ASP A 290 6.50 0.48 1.36
CA ASP A 290 6.18 1.88 1.68
C ASP A 290 7.35 2.78 1.34
N LEU A 291 7.09 3.82 0.55
CA LEU A 291 8.11 4.76 0.05
C LEU A 291 8.92 5.40 1.18
N ASN A 292 8.29 5.67 2.33
CA ASN A 292 8.94 6.31 3.47
C ASN A 292 9.82 5.37 4.30
N THR A 293 9.72 4.06 4.08
CA THR A 293 10.45 3.06 4.86
C THR A 293 11.26 2.07 4.02
N ALA A 294 11.08 2.04 2.70
CA ALA A 294 11.71 1.05 1.82
C ALA A 294 13.24 1.05 1.95
N ALA A 295 13.86 2.22 2.01
CA ALA A 295 15.31 2.36 2.16
C ALA A 295 15.86 1.90 3.52
N GLN A 296 15.00 1.60 4.50
CA GLN A 296 15.42 0.99 5.77
C GLN A 296 15.75 -0.51 5.61
N ASP A 297 15.32 -1.14 4.51
CA ASP A 297 15.71 -2.49 4.13
C ASP A 297 16.93 -2.43 3.18
N PRO A 298 18.07 -3.08 3.49
CA PRO A 298 19.23 -3.13 2.60
C PRO A 298 18.97 -3.69 1.20
N ALA A 299 17.89 -4.45 1.00
CA ALA A 299 17.47 -4.92 -0.32
C ALA A 299 17.17 -3.74 -1.28
N PHE A 300 16.72 -2.59 -0.74
CA PHE A 300 16.44 -1.36 -1.50
C PHE A 300 17.61 -0.97 -2.40
N PHE A 301 18.83 -0.88 -1.84
CA PHE A 301 19.98 -0.35 -2.58
C PHE A 301 20.44 -1.31 -3.69
N SER A 302 20.33 -2.61 -3.48
CA SER A 302 20.64 -3.61 -4.52
C SER A 302 19.56 -3.68 -5.60
N HIS A 303 18.28 -3.48 -5.24
CA HIS A 303 17.19 -3.34 -6.20
C HIS A 303 17.36 -2.08 -7.06
N HIS A 304 17.57 -0.91 -6.45
CA HIS A 304 17.76 0.34 -7.18
C HIS A 304 19.06 0.35 -8.01
N ALA A 305 20.12 -0.35 -7.58
CA ALA A 305 21.29 -0.57 -8.43
C ALA A 305 20.95 -1.39 -9.70
N PHE A 306 19.97 -2.30 -9.64
CA PHE A 306 19.49 -3.00 -10.84
C PHE A 306 18.59 -2.11 -11.70
N VAL A 307 17.76 -1.25 -11.11
CA VAL A 307 17.00 -0.23 -11.85
C VAL A 307 17.94 0.71 -12.60
N ASP A 308 18.99 1.19 -11.94
CA ASP A 308 20.01 2.04 -12.56
C ASP A 308 20.85 1.29 -13.61
N TYR A 309 21.11 0.00 -13.42
CA TYR A 309 21.69 -0.88 -14.46
C TYR A 309 20.82 -0.91 -15.72
N LEU A 310 19.51 -1.13 -15.57
CA LEU A 310 18.57 -1.17 -16.70
C LEU A 310 18.49 0.18 -17.41
N TRP A 311 18.50 1.29 -16.66
CA TRP A 311 18.55 2.61 -17.26
C TRP A 311 19.88 2.86 -17.99
N GLU A 312 21.01 2.41 -17.45
CA GLU A 312 22.28 2.54 -18.15
C GLU A 312 22.32 1.73 -19.44
N GLU A 313 21.80 0.49 -19.47
CA GLU A 313 21.66 -0.30 -20.70
C GLU A 313 20.80 0.43 -21.74
N PHE A 314 19.70 1.06 -21.31
CA PHE A 314 18.88 1.92 -22.17
C PHE A 314 19.69 3.11 -22.73
N ARG A 315 20.46 3.81 -21.90
CA ARG A 315 21.31 4.93 -22.31
C ARG A 315 22.40 4.49 -23.30
N GLN A 316 23.01 3.31 -23.10
CA GLN A 316 23.99 2.76 -24.03
C GLN A 316 23.36 2.47 -25.41
N ARG A 317 22.11 1.98 -25.44
CA ARG A 317 21.36 1.83 -26.70
C ARG A 317 21.05 3.17 -27.34
N GLN A 318 20.66 4.18 -26.58
CA GLN A 318 20.45 5.54 -27.10
C GLN A 318 21.72 6.06 -27.81
N ILE A 319 22.90 5.87 -27.20
CA ILE A 319 24.18 6.24 -27.81
C ILE A 319 24.40 5.51 -29.14
N GLN A 320 24.10 4.20 -29.20
CA GLN A 320 24.19 3.41 -30.44
C GLN A 320 23.26 3.91 -31.54
N LEU A 321 22.12 4.51 -31.17
CA LEU A 321 21.16 5.13 -32.07
C LEU A 321 21.49 6.61 -32.40
N GLY A 322 22.62 7.14 -31.90
CA GLY A 322 23.01 8.53 -32.11
C GLY A 322 22.26 9.55 -31.26
N ILE A 323 21.59 9.12 -30.19
CA ILE A 323 20.90 9.97 -29.23
C ILE A 323 21.84 10.20 -28.03
N ASP A 324 22.15 11.46 -27.70
CA ASP A 324 22.89 11.78 -26.47
C ASP A 324 21.98 11.68 -25.25
N PRO A 325 22.17 10.68 -24.35
CA PRO A 325 21.29 10.50 -23.21
C PRO A 325 21.38 11.63 -22.19
N SER A 326 22.47 12.41 -22.19
CA SER A 326 22.63 13.56 -21.29
C SER A 326 21.80 14.78 -21.70
N LEU A 327 21.34 14.82 -22.96
CA LEU A 327 20.49 15.87 -23.51
C LEU A 327 19.03 15.42 -23.68
N ASP A 328 18.73 14.14 -23.43
CA ASP A 328 17.41 13.54 -23.63
C ASP A 328 16.50 13.65 -22.38
N TYR A 329 16.59 14.76 -21.63
CA TYR A 329 15.69 15.00 -20.50
C TYR A 329 14.28 15.35 -21.01
N PRO A 330 13.19 14.72 -20.51
CA PRO A 330 11.84 14.97 -21.02
C PRO A 330 11.38 16.43 -20.87
N ALA A 331 10.82 16.99 -21.95
CA ALA A 331 10.22 18.33 -21.93
C ALA A 331 8.93 18.39 -21.11
N GLN A 332 8.15 17.30 -21.11
CA GLN A 332 7.02 17.11 -20.20
C GLN A 332 7.51 16.37 -18.97
N PHE A 333 7.61 17.08 -17.85
CA PHE A 333 8.13 16.54 -16.59
C PHE A 333 7.09 16.45 -15.47
N GLY A 334 5.84 16.86 -15.73
CA GLY A 334 4.79 16.88 -14.72
C GLY A 334 5.04 17.98 -13.68
N SER A 335 5.28 17.58 -12.44
CA SER A 335 5.46 18.51 -11.32
C SER A 335 6.72 19.38 -11.48
N PRO A 336 6.72 20.67 -11.09
CA PRO A 336 7.90 21.55 -11.16
C PRO A 336 9.16 21.00 -10.46
N GLN A 337 8.98 20.16 -9.44
CA GLN A 337 10.03 19.45 -8.72
C GLN A 337 10.88 18.56 -9.64
N HIS A 338 10.33 18.10 -10.77
CA HIS A 338 11.02 17.30 -11.77
C HIS A 338 11.53 18.11 -12.97
N ALA A 339 11.42 19.44 -12.95
CA ALA A 339 12.02 20.27 -13.99
C ALA A 339 13.54 20.01 -14.05
N PRO A 340 14.18 20.03 -15.23
CA PRO A 340 15.60 19.68 -15.37
C PRO A 340 16.53 20.56 -14.52
N LEU A 341 16.16 21.83 -14.33
CA LEU A 341 16.94 22.79 -13.54
C LEU A 341 16.51 22.89 -12.06
N ALA A 342 15.49 22.14 -11.65
CA ALA A 342 15.07 22.12 -10.25
C ALA A 342 16.16 21.48 -9.37
N PRO A 343 16.30 21.92 -8.11
CA PRO A 343 17.29 21.39 -7.20
C PRO A 343 16.96 19.94 -6.81
N MET A 344 17.93 19.04 -6.97
CA MET A 344 17.81 17.63 -6.57
C MET A 344 17.83 17.46 -5.03
N ARG A 345 18.27 18.50 -4.30
CA ARG A 345 18.54 18.52 -2.86
C ARG A 345 19.72 17.64 -2.41
N PHE A 346 20.67 17.41 -3.29
CA PHE A 346 21.99 16.86 -2.97
C PHE A 346 23.08 17.92 -3.22
N GLY A 347 23.23 18.85 -2.28
CA GLY A 347 24.06 20.03 -2.47
C GLY A 347 23.56 20.89 -3.64
N ASN A 348 24.45 21.31 -4.53
CA ASN A 348 24.12 22.17 -5.68
C ASN A 348 23.70 21.40 -6.94
N LEU A 349 23.44 20.10 -6.83
CA LEU A 349 23.01 19.29 -7.97
C LEU A 349 21.57 19.62 -8.37
N ARG A 350 21.36 19.75 -9.67
CA ARG A 350 20.05 19.84 -10.32
C ARG A 350 19.67 18.48 -10.89
N ASN A 351 18.40 18.30 -11.18
CA ASN A 351 17.87 17.05 -11.73
C ASN A 351 18.62 16.59 -13.00
N ILE A 352 18.90 17.51 -13.92
CA ILE A 352 19.64 17.22 -15.15
C ILE A 352 21.09 16.77 -14.91
N ASP A 353 21.69 17.11 -13.77
CA ASP A 353 23.07 16.71 -13.48
C ASP A 353 23.17 15.20 -13.22
N GLY A 354 22.08 14.56 -12.76
CA GLY A 354 21.96 13.11 -12.65
C GLY A 354 21.97 12.38 -14.00
N TYR A 355 21.72 13.09 -15.10
CA TYR A 355 21.75 12.55 -16.47
C TYR A 355 23.14 12.65 -17.12
N SER A 356 24.15 13.16 -16.42
CA SER A 356 25.47 13.35 -17.02
C SER A 356 26.15 12.03 -17.39
N ASN A 357 26.67 11.95 -18.62
CA ASN A 357 27.55 10.87 -19.06
C ASN A 357 28.86 10.81 -18.25
N LEU A 358 29.23 11.89 -17.53
CA LEU A 358 30.41 11.91 -16.67
C LEU A 358 30.28 10.98 -15.46
N ILE A 359 29.07 10.65 -15.02
CA ILE A 359 28.85 9.72 -13.91
C ILE A 359 29.33 8.32 -14.29
N THR A 360 28.85 7.79 -15.40
CA THR A 360 29.15 6.40 -15.81
C THR A 360 30.47 6.24 -16.55
N SER A 361 31.10 7.35 -16.95
CA SER A 361 32.49 7.34 -17.46
C SER A 361 33.54 7.51 -16.36
N ASN A 362 33.27 8.26 -15.29
CA ASN A 362 34.31 8.63 -14.31
C ASN A 362 34.08 8.07 -12.89
N ILE A 363 32.86 7.64 -12.52
CA ILE A 363 32.54 7.23 -11.13
C ILE A 363 32.37 5.72 -11.04
N TYR A 364 31.46 5.14 -11.81
CA TYR A 364 31.18 3.71 -11.78
C TYR A 364 30.72 3.18 -13.15
N GLN A 365 30.84 1.87 -13.33
CA GLN A 365 30.32 1.09 -14.45
C GLN A 365 29.67 -0.18 -13.91
N TYR A 366 28.86 -0.83 -14.74
CA TYR A 366 28.28 -2.13 -14.42
C TYR A 366 29.01 -3.26 -15.15
N GLU A 367 29.21 -4.38 -14.45
CA GLU A 367 29.39 -5.66 -15.13
C GLU A 367 28.03 -6.09 -15.70
N ALA A 368 28.01 -6.58 -16.95
CA ALA A 368 26.79 -7.06 -17.59
C ALA A 368 26.11 -8.18 -16.79
N SER A 369 24.78 -8.18 -16.79
CA SER A 369 23.99 -9.24 -16.13
C SER A 369 24.37 -10.62 -16.70
N PRO A 370 24.49 -11.66 -15.85
CA PRO A 370 24.84 -13.00 -16.28
C PRO A 370 23.93 -13.53 -17.40
N THR A 371 24.56 -14.04 -18.46
CA THR A 371 23.91 -14.76 -19.56
C THR A 371 24.65 -16.06 -19.81
N CYS A 372 24.00 -17.02 -20.47
CA CYS A 372 24.62 -18.29 -20.82
C CYS A 372 24.21 -18.74 -22.23
N ARG A 373 24.93 -19.72 -22.77
CA ARG A 373 24.66 -20.32 -24.09
C ARG A 373 24.78 -21.83 -24.01
N ARG A 374 24.17 -22.56 -24.95
CA ARG A 374 24.28 -24.04 -25.00
C ARG A 374 25.73 -24.52 -25.07
N GLN A 375 26.58 -23.80 -25.80
CA GLN A 375 28.01 -24.14 -25.96
C GLN A 375 28.85 -23.79 -24.72
N ARG A 376 28.36 -22.90 -23.84
CA ARG A 376 29.02 -22.48 -22.60
C ARG A 376 27.94 -22.34 -21.51
N PRO A 377 27.49 -23.46 -20.92
CA PRO A 377 26.35 -23.49 -20.01
C PRO A 377 26.73 -23.04 -18.60
N THR A 378 27.46 -21.92 -18.49
CA THR A 378 27.88 -21.34 -17.22
C THR A 378 27.40 -19.91 -17.12
N CYS A 379 26.95 -19.54 -15.93
CA CYS A 379 26.66 -18.17 -15.52
C CYS A 379 27.82 -17.56 -14.70
N GLY A 380 28.91 -18.34 -14.53
CA GLY A 380 30.11 -18.08 -13.72
C GLY A 380 29.81 -17.59 -12.29
N SER A 381 28.81 -18.20 -11.67
CA SER A 381 28.51 -18.06 -10.25
C SER A 381 28.08 -19.43 -9.75
N ASP A 382 28.49 -19.79 -8.53
CA ASP A 382 28.06 -21.03 -7.87
C ASP A 382 26.59 -20.96 -7.39
N PHE A 383 25.96 -19.79 -7.54
CA PHE A 383 24.60 -19.48 -7.10
C PHE A 383 23.64 -19.28 -8.28
N LEU A 384 24.12 -19.47 -9.52
CA LEU A 384 23.34 -19.36 -10.75
C LEU A 384 23.58 -20.61 -11.61
N ARG A 385 22.55 -21.08 -12.30
CA ARG A 385 22.65 -22.15 -13.30
C ARG A 385 22.17 -21.69 -14.67
N CYS A 386 22.71 -22.31 -15.72
CA CYS A 386 22.20 -22.11 -17.08
C CYS A 386 21.07 -23.10 -17.35
N ASP A 387 19.87 -22.59 -17.63
CA ASP A 387 18.77 -23.39 -18.15
C ASP A 387 18.86 -23.46 -19.68
N THR A 388 19.34 -24.59 -20.19
CA THR A 388 19.52 -24.86 -21.62
C THR A 388 18.29 -25.47 -22.29
N ASN A 389 17.25 -25.81 -21.53
CA ASN A 389 16.02 -26.44 -22.02
C ASN A 389 15.08 -25.43 -22.70
N ARG A 390 15.25 -24.13 -22.42
CA ARG A 390 14.49 -23.05 -23.06
C ARG A 390 14.98 -22.78 -24.48
N ALA A 391 14.10 -22.30 -25.36
CA ALA A 391 14.46 -21.94 -26.75
C ALA A 391 15.73 -21.08 -26.82
N MET A 392 15.80 -20.04 -25.99
CA MET A 392 17.04 -19.30 -25.68
C MET A 392 17.51 -19.64 -24.27
N PRO A 393 18.75 -20.16 -24.09
CA PRO A 393 19.29 -20.45 -22.77
C PRO A 393 19.36 -19.20 -21.90
N ARG A 394 19.04 -19.34 -20.61
CA ARG A 394 19.01 -18.23 -19.65
C ARG A 394 19.69 -18.62 -18.35
N CYS A 395 20.34 -17.64 -17.73
CA CYS A 395 20.81 -17.79 -16.37
C CYS A 395 19.62 -17.69 -15.42
N ILE A 396 19.54 -18.62 -14.47
CA ILE A 396 18.49 -18.69 -13.45
C ILE A 396 19.18 -18.80 -12.10
N THR A 397 18.61 -18.17 -11.08
CA THR A 397 19.06 -18.34 -9.70
C THR A 397 18.95 -19.80 -9.24
N LEU A 398 19.87 -20.26 -8.41
CA LEU A 398 19.66 -21.50 -7.67
C LEU A 398 18.66 -21.27 -6.55
N ARG A 399 17.89 -22.31 -6.25
CA ARG A 399 17.15 -22.38 -4.98
C ARG A 399 18.10 -22.67 -3.82
N ILE A 400 17.66 -22.38 -2.59
CA ILE A 400 18.45 -22.62 -1.37
C ILE A 400 18.84 -24.10 -1.22
N ASP A 401 17.92 -25.03 -1.51
CA ASP A 401 18.17 -26.48 -1.49
C ASP A 401 19.19 -26.91 -2.55
N GLU A 402 19.08 -26.37 -3.78
CA GLU A 402 20.02 -26.62 -4.87
C GLU A 402 21.42 -26.11 -4.54
N ALA A 403 21.52 -24.87 -4.03
CA ALA A 403 22.80 -24.29 -3.63
C ALA A 403 23.46 -25.10 -2.48
N ARG A 404 22.66 -25.63 -1.54
CA ARG A 404 23.16 -26.52 -0.47
C ARG A 404 23.68 -27.83 -1.03
N ALA A 405 22.97 -28.43 -1.98
CA ALA A 405 23.41 -29.64 -2.67
C ALA A 405 24.74 -29.41 -3.42
N ASN A 406 24.94 -28.20 -3.96
CA ASN A 406 26.19 -27.79 -4.62
C ASN A 406 27.32 -27.41 -3.65
N GLY A 407 27.17 -27.64 -2.34
CA GLY A 407 28.22 -27.45 -1.34
C GLY A 407 28.26 -26.06 -0.69
N ALA A 408 27.28 -25.19 -0.95
CA ALA A 408 27.18 -23.90 -0.25
C ALA A 408 26.96 -24.12 1.26
N ARG A 409 27.79 -23.48 2.09
CA ARG A 409 27.74 -23.59 3.55
C ARG A 409 26.92 -22.44 4.14
N PHE A 410 25.68 -22.75 4.52
CA PHE A 410 24.80 -21.83 5.26
C PHE A 410 25.08 -21.94 6.77
N LYS A 411 24.94 -20.86 7.53
CA LYS A 411 25.02 -20.91 8.99
C LYS A 411 23.83 -21.73 9.50
N ARG A 412 24.04 -22.50 10.58
CA ARG A 412 22.95 -23.25 11.23
C ARG A 412 21.86 -22.26 11.63
N GLN A 413 20.66 -22.40 11.08
CA GLN A 413 19.50 -21.66 11.56
C GLN A 413 19.29 -22.02 13.03
N THR A 414 19.40 -21.04 13.92
CA THR A 414 18.60 -21.04 15.14
C THR A 414 17.18 -20.79 14.68
N SER A 415 16.47 -21.84 14.27
CA SER A 415 15.04 -21.73 14.08
C SER A 415 14.47 -21.23 15.40
N PHE A 416 13.84 -20.06 15.40
CA PHE A 416 12.71 -19.87 16.30
C PHE A 416 11.72 -20.97 15.89
N GLN A 417 11.76 -22.09 16.61
CA GLN A 417 10.78 -23.14 16.47
C GLN A 417 9.43 -22.50 16.75
N MET A 418 8.65 -22.27 15.69
CA MET A 418 7.21 -22.44 15.79
C MET A 418 7.01 -23.85 16.35
N VAL A 419 6.57 -23.93 17.60
CA VAL A 419 6.22 -25.17 18.27
C VAL A 419 5.12 -25.84 17.43
N GLY A 420 5.46 -26.90 16.70
CA GLY A 420 4.53 -27.57 15.81
C GLY A 420 5.15 -28.71 14.99
N SER A 421 5.27 -29.87 15.61
CA SER A 421 5.35 -31.24 15.06
C SER A 421 6.35 -31.58 13.93
N LYS A 422 7.19 -32.58 14.22
CA LYS A 422 7.95 -33.39 13.27
C LYS A 422 7.00 -34.19 12.35
N THR A 423 6.52 -33.57 11.29
CA THR A 423 6.07 -34.23 10.06
C THR A 423 6.13 -33.18 8.95
N THR A 424 7.27 -33.09 8.27
CA THR A 424 7.38 -32.26 7.07
C THR A 424 6.63 -32.95 5.95
N CYS A 425 5.32 -32.69 5.85
CA CYS A 425 4.72 -32.60 4.53
C CYS A 425 5.53 -31.55 3.76
N SER A 426 5.87 -31.80 2.50
CA SER A 426 6.48 -30.82 1.60
C SER A 426 5.48 -29.68 1.37
N GLY A 427 5.32 -28.82 2.37
CA GLY A 427 4.25 -27.85 2.49
C GLY A 427 4.45 -26.75 1.46
N GLN A 428 3.61 -26.78 0.43
CA GLN A 428 3.46 -25.70 -0.53
C GLN A 428 3.17 -24.36 0.19
N SER A 429 3.47 -23.23 -0.48
CA SER A 429 3.35 -21.80 -0.05
C SER A 429 2.03 -21.34 0.64
N TYR A 430 1.06 -22.23 0.85
CA TYR A 430 -0.26 -21.91 1.43
C TYR A 430 -0.18 -21.39 2.87
N GLN A 431 0.91 -21.64 3.61
CA GLN A 431 0.99 -21.44 5.07
C GLN A 431 1.57 -20.10 5.56
N ARG A 432 2.08 -19.23 4.68
CA ARG A 432 2.73 -17.99 5.13
C ARG A 432 1.70 -16.92 5.52
N ALA A 433 1.70 -16.55 6.80
CA ALA A 433 0.96 -15.39 7.31
C ALA A 433 1.62 -14.09 6.83
N VAL A 434 0.86 -12.99 6.85
CA VAL A 434 1.40 -11.64 6.64
C VAL A 434 1.95 -11.14 7.97
N GLN A 435 3.24 -10.85 8.05
CA GLN A 435 3.79 -10.13 9.19
C GLN A 435 3.54 -8.63 9.02
N ASN A 436 2.65 -8.08 9.85
CA ASN A 436 2.40 -6.64 9.92
C ASN A 436 3.36 -5.95 10.89
N ARG A 437 3.69 -4.68 10.59
CA ARG A 437 4.54 -3.82 11.42
C ARG A 437 3.79 -3.14 12.56
N TYR A 438 2.46 -3.04 12.46
CA TYR A 438 1.60 -2.28 13.39
C TYR A 438 2.04 -0.82 13.57
N LEU A 439 2.60 -0.22 12.50
CA LEU A 439 3.08 1.15 12.50
C LEU A 439 1.91 2.13 12.32
N CYS A 440 1.55 2.85 13.37
CA CYS A 440 0.56 3.91 13.35
C CYS A 440 1.18 5.22 13.85
N SER A 441 1.12 6.29 13.05
CA SER A 441 1.62 7.63 13.43
C SER A 441 3.04 7.63 14.04
N ASN A 442 3.95 6.84 13.46
CA ASN A 442 5.34 6.60 13.90
C ASN A 442 5.52 5.72 15.16
N GLN A 443 4.47 5.05 15.63
CA GLN A 443 4.58 4.06 16.71
C GLN A 443 4.25 2.66 16.19
N SER A 444 5.16 1.71 16.39
CA SER A 444 4.93 0.30 16.06
C SER A 444 4.40 -0.43 17.30
N ASP A 445 3.09 -0.32 17.53
CA ASP A 445 2.41 -0.88 18.71
C ASP A 445 0.99 -1.34 18.35
N ILE A 446 0.70 -2.62 18.61
CA ILE A 446 -0.63 -3.21 18.35
C ILE A 446 -1.76 -2.51 19.11
N ARG A 447 -1.48 -1.85 20.25
CA ARG A 447 -2.47 -1.16 21.07
C ARG A 447 -3.04 0.10 20.40
N GLU A 448 -2.36 0.62 19.38
CA GLU A 448 -2.84 1.72 18.55
C GLU A 448 -3.90 1.26 17.52
N TRP A 449 -4.19 -0.04 17.46
CA TRP A 449 -5.07 -0.65 16.47
C TRP A 449 -6.34 -1.24 17.11
N SER A 450 -7.37 -1.39 16.29
CA SER A 450 -8.62 -2.10 16.56
C SER A 450 -8.98 -2.90 15.31
N TYR A 451 -9.86 -3.90 15.41
CA TYR A 451 -10.16 -4.81 14.31
C TYR A 451 -11.61 -4.65 13.85
N ILE A 452 -11.82 -4.68 12.54
CA ILE A 452 -13.16 -4.75 11.91
C ILE A 452 -13.32 -6.05 11.12
N PRO A 453 -14.51 -6.66 11.08
CA PRO A 453 -14.77 -7.77 10.18
C PRO A 453 -15.12 -7.26 8.79
N VAL A 454 -14.55 -7.91 7.79
CA VAL A 454 -14.76 -7.63 6.37
C VAL A 454 -15.15 -8.92 5.67
N ASP A 455 -16.32 -8.92 5.03
CA ASP A 455 -16.78 -10.07 4.25
C ASP A 455 -16.16 -10.05 2.84
N VAL A 456 -15.81 -11.23 2.35
CA VAL A 456 -15.38 -11.45 0.97
C VAL A 456 -16.31 -12.49 0.36
N VAL A 457 -17.07 -12.07 -0.64
CA VAL A 457 -17.82 -12.95 -1.52
C VAL A 457 -17.00 -13.15 -2.77
N TYR A 458 -16.63 -14.40 -3.01
CA TYR A 458 -15.78 -14.80 -4.11
C TYR A 458 -16.58 -15.58 -5.13
N ARG A 459 -16.51 -15.11 -6.38
CA ARG A 459 -17.05 -15.85 -7.52
C ARG A 459 -15.93 -16.66 -8.15
N ARG A 460 -16.19 -17.92 -8.51
CA ARG A 460 -15.14 -18.75 -9.10
C ARG A 460 -14.67 -18.26 -10.49
N PRO A 461 -13.35 -18.29 -10.75
CA PRO A 461 -12.79 -18.14 -12.09
C PRO A 461 -13.28 -19.21 -13.08
N PRO A 462 -13.64 -18.85 -14.32
CA PRO A 462 -14.11 -19.80 -15.35
C PRO A 462 -13.08 -20.84 -15.81
N GLU A 463 -11.79 -20.65 -15.56
CA GLU A 463 -10.73 -21.61 -15.85
C GLU A 463 -10.76 -22.85 -14.95
N PHE A 464 -11.50 -22.82 -13.83
CA PHE A 464 -11.66 -23.96 -12.91
C PHE A 464 -13.05 -24.61 -13.05
N THR A 465 -13.32 -25.19 -14.23
CA THR A 465 -14.65 -25.74 -14.58
C THR A 465 -14.83 -27.22 -14.26
N ARG A 466 -13.75 -28.00 -14.10
CA ARG A 466 -13.84 -29.45 -13.87
C ARG A 466 -12.90 -29.89 -12.76
N TYR A 467 -13.46 -30.59 -11.78
CA TYR A 467 -12.76 -31.19 -10.64
C TYR A 467 -12.85 -32.72 -10.65
N GLN A 468 -13.35 -33.29 -11.75
CA GLN A 468 -13.52 -34.73 -11.95
C GLN A 468 -14.46 -35.34 -10.88
N SER A 469 -15.43 -34.55 -10.43
CA SER A 469 -16.44 -34.97 -9.47
C SER A 469 -17.75 -35.27 -10.21
N TYR A 470 -17.88 -36.52 -10.64
CA TYR A 470 -18.95 -36.96 -11.53
C TYR A 470 -20.20 -37.39 -10.75
N PRO A 471 -21.42 -36.93 -11.12
CA PRO A 471 -22.63 -37.44 -10.50
C PRO A 471 -22.83 -38.92 -10.87
N VAL A 472 -23.39 -39.69 -9.94
CA VAL A 472 -23.76 -41.09 -10.17
C VAL A 472 -25.26 -41.18 -10.36
N PHE A 473 -25.68 -41.73 -11.50
CA PHE A 473 -27.09 -41.94 -11.84
C PHE A 473 -27.32 -43.43 -12.09
N ASN A 474 -28.25 -44.04 -11.35
CA ASN A 474 -28.54 -45.48 -11.41
C ASN A 474 -27.30 -46.37 -11.26
N GLY A 475 -26.39 -46.01 -10.35
CA GLY A 475 -25.15 -46.75 -10.11
C GLY A 475 -24.06 -46.54 -11.16
N GLN A 476 -24.29 -45.71 -12.18
CA GLN A 476 -23.31 -45.38 -13.22
C GLN A 476 -22.80 -43.95 -13.07
N GLY A 477 -21.47 -43.77 -13.14
CA GLY A 477 -20.85 -42.45 -13.13
C GLY A 477 -21.02 -41.72 -14.46
N MET A 478 -21.57 -40.50 -14.43
CA MET A 478 -21.73 -39.65 -15.59
C MET A 478 -20.48 -38.81 -15.84
N VAL A 479 -19.45 -39.39 -16.46
CA VAL A 479 -18.11 -38.76 -16.64
C VAL A 479 -18.11 -37.50 -17.53
N ASN A 480 -19.21 -37.25 -18.26
CA ASN A 480 -19.38 -36.06 -19.11
C ASN A 480 -19.93 -34.85 -18.35
N SER A 481 -20.32 -35.01 -17.08
CA SER A 481 -20.90 -33.97 -16.22
C SER A 481 -20.10 -33.83 -14.93
N ASP A 482 -19.88 -32.61 -14.45
CA ASP A 482 -19.22 -32.35 -13.17
C ASP A 482 -20.19 -31.60 -12.25
N ILE A 483 -20.34 -32.06 -11.00
CA ILE A 483 -21.27 -31.47 -10.03
C ILE A 483 -20.89 -30.03 -9.63
N TYR A 484 -19.64 -29.64 -9.84
CA TYR A 484 -19.18 -28.29 -9.57
C TYR A 484 -19.25 -27.40 -10.82
N SER A 485 -19.53 -27.93 -12.02
CA SER A 485 -19.63 -27.11 -13.23
C SER A 485 -20.96 -26.33 -13.25
N PRO A 486 -20.96 -24.98 -13.42
CA PRO A 486 -22.20 -24.21 -13.47
C PRO A 486 -23.05 -24.54 -14.69
N THR A 487 -22.43 -25.02 -15.77
CA THR A 487 -23.12 -25.45 -16.99
C THR A 487 -23.99 -26.68 -16.80
N SER A 488 -23.73 -27.47 -15.76
CA SER A 488 -24.55 -28.62 -15.39
C SER A 488 -25.93 -28.20 -14.85
N TYR A 489 -26.13 -26.91 -14.55
CA TYR A 489 -27.34 -26.37 -13.93
C TYR A 489 -27.83 -25.12 -14.68
N VAL A 490 -28.88 -25.25 -15.48
CA VAL A 490 -29.40 -24.17 -16.38
C VAL A 490 -29.64 -22.84 -15.64
N GLY A 491 -30.26 -22.88 -14.46
CA GLY A 491 -30.52 -21.68 -13.66
C GLY A 491 -29.24 -21.00 -13.16
N LEU A 492 -28.26 -21.78 -12.71
CA LEU A 492 -26.98 -21.25 -12.20
C LEU A 492 -26.11 -20.68 -13.33
N ALA A 493 -26.11 -21.33 -14.50
CA ALA A 493 -25.36 -20.88 -15.68
C ALA A 493 -25.79 -19.47 -16.13
N SER A 494 -27.08 -19.14 -16.03
CA SER A 494 -27.59 -17.81 -16.36
C SER A 494 -27.13 -16.71 -15.39
N SER A 495 -26.99 -17.05 -14.11
CA SER A 495 -26.58 -16.12 -13.05
C SER A 495 -25.06 -15.99 -12.93
N LEU A 496 -24.30 -16.97 -13.43
CA LEU A 496 -22.84 -17.02 -13.41
C LEU A 496 -22.28 -17.18 -14.85
N PRO A 497 -22.43 -16.17 -15.73
CA PRO A 497 -22.00 -16.28 -17.11
C PRO A 497 -20.49 -16.53 -17.24
N ILE A 498 -20.13 -17.55 -18.01
CA ILE A 498 -18.73 -17.93 -18.26
C ILE A 498 -18.06 -16.82 -19.08
N GLY A 499 -16.92 -16.31 -18.62
CA GLY A 499 -16.12 -15.31 -19.31
C GLY A 499 -14.62 -15.59 -19.15
N ASN A 500 -13.76 -14.88 -19.86
CA ASN A 500 -12.33 -14.94 -19.59
C ASN A 500 -11.99 -13.82 -18.60
N PRO A 501 -11.47 -14.14 -17.41
CA PRO A 501 -11.00 -13.11 -16.52
C PRO A 501 -9.91 -12.29 -17.17
N ALA A 502 -9.97 -10.97 -17.00
CA ALA A 502 -8.79 -10.17 -17.25
C ALA A 502 -7.75 -10.50 -16.17
N LYS A 503 -6.75 -11.28 -16.54
CA LYS A 503 -5.50 -11.44 -15.80
C LYS A 503 -4.43 -10.72 -16.58
N TYR A 504 -3.49 -10.11 -15.88
CA TYR A 504 -2.29 -9.65 -16.56
C TYR A 504 -1.47 -10.85 -17.03
N SER A 505 -0.76 -10.71 -18.14
CA SER A 505 -0.18 -11.83 -18.91
C SER A 505 0.80 -12.72 -18.13
N GLU A 506 1.36 -12.21 -17.04
CA GLU A 506 2.35 -12.90 -16.21
C GLU A 506 1.77 -13.40 -14.89
N CYS A 507 0.46 -13.24 -14.65
CA CYS A 507 -0.14 -13.78 -13.44
C CYS A 507 -0.11 -15.30 -13.49
N ILE A 508 0.60 -15.88 -12.54
CA ILE A 508 0.55 -17.29 -12.25
C ILE A 508 -0.17 -17.42 -10.91
N ASP A 509 -1.43 -17.83 -10.93
CA ASP A 509 -2.15 -18.19 -9.73
C ASP A 509 -1.72 -19.61 -9.34
N PRO A 510 -0.87 -19.79 -8.32
CA PRO A 510 -0.35 -21.11 -7.96
C PRO A 510 -1.43 -21.99 -7.33
N TYR A 511 -2.60 -21.43 -7.01
CA TYR A 511 -3.57 -22.06 -6.14
C TYR A 511 -4.75 -22.68 -6.91
N LYS A 512 -4.57 -23.94 -7.35
CA LYS A 512 -5.56 -24.62 -8.20
C LYS A 512 -6.92 -24.84 -7.53
N ASN A 513 -6.94 -25.13 -6.23
CA ASN A 513 -8.16 -25.55 -5.52
C ASN A 513 -8.63 -24.58 -4.42
N ALA A 514 -7.84 -23.57 -4.06
CA ALA A 514 -8.20 -22.57 -3.04
C ALA A 514 -7.59 -21.21 -3.39
N GLY A 515 -8.35 -20.12 -3.44
CA GLY A 515 -7.82 -18.79 -3.72
C GLY A 515 -7.36 -18.05 -2.45
N LYS A 516 -6.51 -17.04 -2.62
CA LYS A 516 -6.20 -16.03 -1.59
C LYS A 516 -6.74 -14.68 -2.03
N ILE A 517 -7.53 -14.06 -1.17
CA ILE A 517 -7.97 -12.67 -1.32
C ILE A 517 -7.32 -11.85 -0.22
N PHE A 518 -6.42 -10.95 -0.59
CA PHE A 518 -5.78 -9.99 0.30
C PHE A 518 -6.72 -8.83 0.57
N ILE A 519 -6.73 -8.36 1.81
CA ILE A 519 -7.51 -7.22 2.29
C ILE A 519 -6.55 -6.26 2.95
N GLU A 520 -6.58 -4.99 2.56
CA GLU A 520 -5.69 -3.96 3.10
C GLU A 520 -6.48 -2.77 3.62
N SER A 521 -6.06 -2.24 4.75
CA SER A 521 -6.53 -0.96 5.27
C SER A 521 -5.42 0.07 5.23
N ASN A 522 -5.72 1.25 4.71
CA ASN A 522 -4.80 2.37 4.59
C ASN A 522 -5.42 3.60 5.23
N GLY A 523 -4.71 4.22 6.19
CA GLY A 523 -5.19 5.41 6.89
C GLY A 523 -5.43 6.60 5.96
N LEU A 524 -6.58 7.25 6.09
CA LEU A 524 -6.92 8.46 5.34
C LEU A 524 -6.66 9.74 6.12
N ASN A 525 -6.72 9.68 7.46
CA ASN A 525 -6.42 10.80 8.37
C ASN A 525 -5.28 10.49 9.35
N HIS A 526 -4.56 9.39 9.13
CA HIS A 526 -3.41 8.96 9.93
C HIS A 526 -2.45 8.18 9.04
N TYR A 527 -1.18 8.14 9.43
CA TYR A 527 -0.20 7.27 8.78
C TYR A 527 -0.26 5.87 9.40
N GLY A 528 -0.39 4.85 8.55
CA GLY A 528 -0.40 3.45 8.94
C GLY A 528 -1.20 2.61 7.95
N SER A 529 -0.75 1.37 7.76
CA SER A 529 -1.45 0.37 6.96
C SER A 529 -1.41 -1.00 7.63
N TYR A 530 -2.33 -1.85 7.24
CA TYR A 530 -2.42 -3.25 7.68
C TYR A 530 -2.88 -4.10 6.51
N SER A 531 -2.34 -5.32 6.40
CA SER A 531 -2.68 -6.28 5.36
C SER A 531 -3.04 -7.64 5.97
N GLU A 532 -4.06 -8.27 5.44
CA GLU A 532 -4.57 -9.60 5.80
C GLU A 532 -4.95 -10.37 4.55
N PHE A 533 -5.21 -11.68 4.64
CA PHE A 533 -5.89 -12.39 3.58
C PHE A 533 -6.92 -13.39 4.11
N VAL A 534 -7.89 -13.71 3.26
CA VAL A 534 -8.81 -14.82 3.46
C VAL A 534 -8.59 -15.92 2.42
N MET A 535 -8.86 -17.15 2.81
CA MET A 535 -8.86 -18.30 1.92
C MET A 535 -10.27 -18.52 1.36
N VAL A 536 -10.37 -18.77 0.06
CA VAL A 536 -11.65 -19.03 -0.64
C VAL A 536 -11.58 -20.38 -1.35
N ASP A 537 -12.68 -21.11 -1.42
CA ASP A 537 -12.72 -22.43 -2.09
C ASP A 537 -12.94 -22.23 -3.59
N ASN A 538 -11.93 -22.56 -4.41
CA ASN A 538 -12.04 -22.45 -5.87
C ASN A 538 -12.92 -23.55 -6.48
N ARG A 539 -13.36 -24.56 -5.71
CA ARG A 539 -14.27 -25.60 -6.19
C ARG A 539 -15.72 -25.15 -6.18
N LEU A 540 -16.09 -24.24 -5.27
CA LEU A 540 -17.45 -23.73 -5.15
C LEU A 540 -17.70 -22.65 -6.19
N ALA A 541 -18.89 -22.61 -6.79
CA ALA A 541 -19.23 -21.58 -7.78
C ALA A 541 -19.24 -20.16 -7.18
N ILE A 542 -19.66 -20.07 -5.91
CA ILE A 542 -19.56 -18.90 -5.02
C ILE A 542 -19.07 -19.40 -3.66
N SER A 543 -18.19 -18.64 -3.01
CA SER A 543 -17.80 -18.85 -1.60
C SER A 543 -17.81 -17.53 -0.83
N LYS A 544 -17.99 -17.61 0.50
CA LYS A 544 -17.91 -16.49 1.43
C LYS A 544 -16.82 -16.77 2.46
N ALA A 545 -16.00 -15.78 2.77
CA ALA A 545 -15.06 -15.79 3.88
C ALA A 545 -15.10 -14.44 4.59
N THR A 546 -14.74 -14.40 5.87
CA THR A 546 -14.66 -13.15 6.66
C THR A 546 -13.22 -12.98 7.14
N GLY A 547 -12.64 -11.82 6.82
CA GLY A 547 -11.32 -11.40 7.31
C GLY A 547 -11.47 -10.36 8.41
N TYR A 548 -10.47 -10.29 9.29
CA TYR A 548 -10.47 -9.34 10.41
C TYR A 548 -9.30 -8.36 10.21
N VAL A 549 -9.65 -7.14 9.84
CA VAL A 549 -8.69 -6.14 9.36
C VAL A 549 -8.43 -5.13 10.46
N ALA A 550 -7.16 -4.88 10.78
CA ALA A 550 -6.81 -3.88 11.77
C ALA A 550 -6.92 -2.46 11.19
N VAL A 551 -7.44 -1.52 11.96
CA VAL A 551 -7.58 -0.10 11.67
C VAL A 551 -7.11 0.70 12.89
N LYS A 552 -6.69 1.96 12.73
CA LYS A 552 -6.32 2.79 13.90
C LYS A 552 -7.47 2.83 14.92
N SER A 553 -7.15 2.64 16.19
CA SER A 553 -8.14 2.70 17.26
C SER A 553 -8.83 4.08 17.30
N PRO A 554 -10.17 4.12 17.27
CA PRO A 554 -10.91 5.38 17.33
C PRO A 554 -10.95 5.99 18.75
N ASP A 555 -10.40 5.30 19.76
CA ASP A 555 -10.34 5.79 21.15
C ASP A 555 -9.56 7.12 21.27
N SER A 556 -8.65 7.39 20.33
CA SER A 556 -7.83 8.63 20.26
C SER A 556 -8.38 9.69 19.30
N GLY A 557 -9.56 9.47 18.73
CA GLY A 557 -10.18 10.33 17.71
C GLY A 557 -10.77 9.53 16.56
N MET A 558 -11.60 10.15 15.72
CA MET A 558 -12.22 9.44 14.59
C MET A 558 -11.16 8.87 13.65
N THR A 559 -11.38 7.65 13.17
CA THR A 559 -10.49 6.95 12.24
C THR A 559 -11.11 6.96 10.85
N ASP A 560 -10.46 7.63 9.90
CA ASP A 560 -10.82 7.54 8.48
C ASP A 560 -9.86 6.57 7.82
N VAL A 561 -10.39 5.58 7.11
CA VAL A 561 -9.61 4.50 6.53
C VAL A 561 -10.19 4.08 5.19
N HIS A 562 -9.31 3.79 4.24
CA HIS A 562 -9.68 3.15 2.98
C HIS A 562 -9.34 1.68 3.06
N VAL A 563 -10.35 0.82 2.90
CA VAL A 563 -10.17 -0.63 2.82
C VAL A 563 -10.30 -1.08 1.38
N SER A 564 -9.35 -1.89 0.92
CA SER A 564 -9.36 -2.50 -0.41
C SER A 564 -9.16 -4.01 -0.31
N ALA A 565 -9.54 -4.73 -1.36
CA ALA A 565 -9.25 -6.14 -1.46
C ALA A 565 -8.85 -6.50 -2.88
N HIS A 566 -8.01 -7.52 -3.03
CA HIS A 566 -7.57 -8.03 -4.31
C HIS A 566 -7.16 -9.50 -4.21
N ASP A 567 -7.16 -10.22 -5.32
CA ASP A 567 -6.68 -11.60 -5.34
C ASP A 567 -5.15 -11.71 -5.51
N SER A 568 -4.64 -12.94 -5.56
CA SER A 568 -3.23 -13.26 -5.81
C SER A 568 -2.70 -12.73 -7.15
N CYS A 569 -3.58 -12.45 -8.12
CA CYS A 569 -3.24 -11.78 -9.38
C CYS A 569 -3.35 -10.25 -9.30
N GLY A 570 -3.52 -9.67 -8.11
CA GLY A 570 -3.68 -8.23 -7.95
C GLY A 570 -4.90 -7.65 -8.66
N ARG A 571 -5.92 -8.46 -8.97
CA ARG A 571 -7.20 -7.96 -9.48
C ARG A 571 -8.01 -7.46 -8.31
N VAL A 572 -8.44 -6.21 -8.39
CA VAL A 572 -9.09 -5.53 -7.27
C VAL A 572 -10.57 -5.93 -7.19
N CYS A 573 -11.03 -6.31 -6.01
CA CYS A 573 -12.42 -6.65 -5.75
C CYS A 573 -13.27 -5.38 -5.57
N ARG A 574 -14.57 -5.48 -5.86
CA ARG A 574 -15.48 -4.34 -5.78
C ARG A 574 -16.03 -4.20 -4.35
N PRO A 575 -15.86 -3.05 -3.68
CA PRO A 575 -16.38 -2.84 -2.34
C PRO A 575 -17.88 -2.50 -2.36
N TYR A 576 -18.58 -3.03 -1.37
CA TYR A 576 -19.97 -2.74 -1.08
C TYR A 576 -20.11 -2.41 0.39
N CYS A 577 -20.82 -1.31 0.67
CA CYS A 577 -21.04 -0.82 2.02
C CYS A 577 -22.49 -1.11 2.41
N ARG A 578 -22.70 -1.40 3.69
CA ARG A 578 -24.03 -1.69 4.22
C ARG A 578 -24.91 -0.44 4.16
N THR A 579 -26.14 -0.59 3.68
CA THR A 579 -27.11 0.51 3.66
C THR A 579 -27.58 0.85 5.09
N PRO A 580 -27.41 2.09 5.57
CA PRO A 580 -27.81 2.46 6.93
C PRO A 580 -29.31 2.26 7.17
N GLY A 581 -29.68 1.65 8.30
CA GLY A 581 -31.08 1.45 8.69
C GLY A 581 -31.88 0.45 7.83
N SER A 582 -31.24 -0.18 6.84
CA SER A 582 -31.87 -1.18 5.95
C SER A 582 -31.99 -2.55 6.64
N PRO A 583 -32.95 -3.42 6.23
CA PRO A 583 -33.03 -4.79 6.68
C PRO A 583 -31.71 -5.57 6.52
N LEU A 584 -31.61 -6.69 7.24
CA LEU A 584 -30.43 -7.57 7.26
C LEU A 584 -29.95 -7.87 5.83
N ASN A 585 -28.66 -7.70 5.56
CA ASN A 585 -27.96 -7.98 4.29
C ASN A 585 -28.17 -7.04 3.08
N ASP A 586 -28.64 -5.80 3.27
CA ASP A 586 -28.67 -4.83 2.16
C ASP A 586 -27.34 -4.05 2.01
N PHE A 587 -26.78 -4.09 0.80
CA PHE A 587 -25.47 -3.56 0.45
C PHE A 587 -25.52 -2.83 -0.90
N HIS A 588 -24.83 -1.70 -1.02
CA HIS A 588 -24.71 -0.93 -2.26
C HIS A 588 -23.23 -0.68 -2.62
N PRO A 589 -22.90 -0.47 -3.92
CA PRO A 589 -21.54 -0.16 -4.33
C PRO A 589 -21.02 1.11 -3.65
N CYS A 590 -19.82 1.04 -3.07
CA CYS A 590 -19.17 2.18 -2.41
C CYS A 590 -17.71 2.30 -2.83
N THR A 591 -16.96 3.24 -2.25
CA THR A 591 -15.52 3.38 -2.50
C THR A 591 -14.65 2.47 -1.62
N GLY A 592 -15.19 1.97 -0.50
CA GLY A 592 -14.41 1.30 0.54
C GLY A 592 -13.75 2.25 1.53
N ALA A 593 -13.96 3.56 1.40
CA ALA A 593 -13.59 4.56 2.40
C ALA A 593 -14.67 4.63 3.49
N ILE A 594 -14.25 4.43 4.74
CA ILE A 594 -15.13 4.41 5.91
C ILE A 594 -14.56 5.26 7.05
N ARG A 595 -15.45 5.81 7.88
CA ARG A 595 -15.11 6.45 9.15
C ARG A 595 -15.57 5.60 10.32
N ILE A 596 -14.73 5.50 11.33
CA ILE A 596 -14.98 4.73 12.56
C ILE A 596 -14.89 5.68 13.76
N THR A 597 -15.88 5.66 14.65
CA THR A 597 -15.95 6.54 15.83
C THR A 597 -16.02 5.75 17.16
N THR A 598 -16.44 6.36 18.28
CA THR A 598 -16.56 5.71 19.62
C THR A 598 -17.98 5.60 20.18
N SER A 599 -18.98 6.11 19.46
CA SER A 599 -20.45 5.91 19.64
C SER A 599 -20.92 4.44 19.74
N ALA A 600 -22.22 4.16 19.89
CA ALA A 600 -22.74 2.78 19.98
C ALA A 600 -23.77 2.49 18.87
N PRO A 601 -23.94 1.22 18.44
CA PRO A 601 -23.17 0.04 18.82
C PRO A 601 -21.78 0.00 18.16
N LYS A 602 -20.79 -0.58 18.85
CA LYS A 602 -19.46 -0.82 18.28
C LYS A 602 -19.54 -1.97 17.27
N LEU A 603 -18.92 -1.79 16.11
CA LEU A 603 -18.79 -2.81 15.05
C LEU A 603 -17.31 -3.19 14.82
N TYR A 604 -16.50 -3.04 15.87
CA TYR A 604 -15.08 -3.36 15.93
C TYR A 604 -14.73 -3.84 17.35
N GLY A 605 -13.67 -4.63 17.47
CA GLY A 605 -13.08 -5.01 18.76
C GLY A 605 -11.69 -4.38 18.93
N ARG A 606 -11.28 -4.07 20.17
CA ARG A 606 -9.93 -3.54 20.43
C ARG A 606 -8.86 -4.59 20.23
N THR A 607 -9.22 -5.85 20.36
CA THR A 607 -8.36 -6.98 20.05
C THR A 607 -9.05 -7.92 19.06
N TYR A 608 -8.27 -8.72 18.35
CA TYR A 608 -8.82 -9.80 17.53
C TYR A 608 -9.74 -10.71 18.34
N GLY A 609 -9.33 -11.11 19.56
CA GLY A 609 -10.11 -12.00 20.43
C GLY A 609 -11.45 -11.40 20.86
N GLU A 610 -11.47 -10.11 21.22
CA GLU A 610 -12.72 -9.40 21.55
C GLU A 610 -13.67 -9.39 20.35
N LEU A 611 -13.16 -9.06 19.16
CA LEU A 611 -13.99 -9.05 17.96
C LEU A 611 -14.55 -10.44 17.61
N ILE A 612 -13.77 -11.51 17.82
CA ILE A 612 -14.27 -12.88 17.65
C ILE A 612 -15.40 -13.16 18.63
N LEU A 613 -15.27 -12.77 19.90
CA LEU A 613 -16.33 -12.96 20.90
C LEU A 613 -17.57 -12.10 20.63
N ASP A 614 -17.42 -10.96 19.97
CA ASP A 614 -18.54 -10.10 19.57
C ASP A 614 -19.27 -10.63 18.32
N THR A 615 -18.53 -11.24 17.40
CA THR A 615 -19.06 -11.73 16.11
C THR A 615 -19.56 -13.18 16.18
N TRP A 616 -19.03 -13.98 17.10
CA TRP A 616 -19.39 -15.38 17.29
C TRP A 616 -20.04 -15.59 18.66
N GLN A 617 -21.19 -16.23 18.63
CA GLN A 617 -21.85 -16.76 19.82
C GLN A 617 -21.32 -18.17 20.08
N PHE A 618 -20.62 -18.34 21.20
CA PHE A 618 -20.13 -19.63 21.69
C PHE A 618 -21.05 -20.15 22.79
N PRO A 619 -21.91 -21.15 22.50
CA PRO A 619 -22.82 -21.72 23.50
C PRO A 619 -22.04 -22.40 24.63
N GLN A 620 -22.44 -22.15 25.88
CA GLN A 620 -21.79 -22.75 27.06
C GLN A 620 -22.09 -24.24 27.23
N ASP A 621 -23.12 -24.74 26.57
CA ASP A 621 -23.56 -26.15 26.60
C ASP A 621 -22.79 -27.06 25.60
N GLY A 622 -21.77 -26.52 24.93
CA GLY A 622 -21.01 -27.25 23.91
C GLY A 622 -21.71 -27.37 22.57
N ASN A 623 -22.84 -26.67 22.36
CA ASN A 623 -23.49 -26.61 21.05
C ASN A 623 -22.66 -25.83 20.01
N CYS A 624 -22.97 -26.06 18.72
CA CYS A 624 -22.25 -25.47 17.60
C CYS A 624 -22.29 -23.91 17.66
N PRO A 625 -21.13 -23.23 17.57
CA PRO A 625 -21.07 -21.77 17.52
C PRO A 625 -21.86 -21.18 16.35
N ARG A 626 -22.40 -19.97 16.55
CA ARG A 626 -23.17 -19.24 15.54
C ARG A 626 -22.57 -17.87 15.27
N THR A 627 -22.51 -17.45 14.01
CA THR A 627 -22.08 -16.12 13.62
C THR A 627 -23.25 -15.17 13.47
N ASP A 628 -23.04 -13.90 13.80
CA ASP A 628 -23.92 -12.84 13.31
C ASP A 628 -23.40 -12.34 11.95
N ASP A 629 -24.01 -12.81 10.87
CA ASP A 629 -23.69 -12.40 9.49
C ASP A 629 -23.88 -10.88 9.24
N ASN A 630 -24.47 -10.15 10.19
CA ASN A 630 -24.79 -8.74 10.08
C ASN A 630 -23.74 -7.81 10.70
N TYR A 631 -22.65 -8.36 11.26
CA TYR A 631 -21.66 -7.57 11.96
C TYR A 631 -20.68 -6.84 11.00
N ALA A 632 -20.46 -7.38 9.79
CA ALA A 632 -19.58 -6.77 8.79
C ALA A 632 -20.25 -5.57 8.09
N HIS A 633 -19.65 -4.37 8.22
CA HIS A 633 -20.11 -3.18 7.51
C HIS A 633 -19.66 -3.16 6.04
N LEU A 634 -18.53 -3.79 5.75
CA LEU A 634 -17.90 -3.79 4.43
C LEU A 634 -17.86 -5.20 3.86
N ARG A 635 -18.24 -5.32 2.59
CA ARG A 635 -18.22 -6.57 1.84
C ARG A 635 -17.54 -6.36 0.49
N PHE A 636 -16.60 -7.23 0.14
CA PHE A 636 -16.00 -7.24 -1.18
C PHE A 636 -16.62 -8.33 -2.04
N TYR A 637 -17.01 -7.96 -3.25
CA TYR A 637 -17.35 -8.93 -4.29
C TYR A 637 -16.17 -9.07 -5.24
N CYS A 638 -15.47 -10.19 -5.12
CA CYS A 638 -14.34 -10.56 -5.97
C CYS A 638 -14.86 -11.34 -7.17
N ASP A 639 -15.07 -10.64 -8.27
CA ASP A 639 -15.43 -11.23 -9.55
C ASP A 639 -14.36 -10.97 -10.61
N TYR A 640 -14.54 -11.62 -11.76
CA TYR A 640 -13.52 -11.77 -12.78
C TYR A 640 -13.75 -10.82 -13.96
N THR A 641 -14.37 -9.66 -13.69
CA THR A 641 -14.71 -8.67 -14.71
C THR A 641 -13.50 -7.83 -15.08
N ASN A 642 -13.39 -7.41 -16.35
CA ASN A 642 -12.33 -6.46 -16.80
C ASN A 642 -12.66 -5.00 -16.41
N GLN A 643 -13.45 -4.80 -15.36
CA GLN A 643 -13.90 -3.48 -14.93
C GLN A 643 -13.04 -3.02 -13.75
N TRP A 644 -12.49 -1.81 -13.88
CA TRP A 644 -11.86 -1.14 -12.76
C TRP A 644 -12.89 -0.90 -11.64
N PRO A 645 -12.55 -1.15 -10.36
CA PRO A 645 -13.42 -0.83 -9.24
C PRO A 645 -13.79 0.65 -9.24
N TRP A 646 -14.97 0.96 -8.71
CA TRP A 646 -15.52 2.32 -8.53
C TRP A 646 -15.96 3.09 -9.78
N ALA A 647 -15.90 2.50 -10.98
CA ALA A 647 -16.35 3.16 -12.22
C ALA A 647 -17.82 3.65 -12.14
N ASP A 648 -18.66 2.96 -11.38
CA ASP A 648 -20.10 3.23 -11.28
C ASP A 648 -20.49 4.10 -10.06
N VAL A 649 -19.62 4.21 -9.04
CA VAL A 649 -19.90 4.93 -7.78
C VAL A 649 -19.98 6.46 -8.00
N ARG A 650 -19.39 6.96 -9.10
CA ARG A 650 -19.48 8.38 -9.48
C ARG A 650 -20.88 8.85 -9.90
N ARG A 651 -21.82 7.93 -10.15
CA ARG A 651 -23.18 8.31 -10.60
C ARG A 651 -24.17 8.53 -9.44
N THR A 652 -23.83 8.18 -8.20
CA THR A 652 -24.78 8.18 -7.07
C THR A 652 -24.49 9.21 -5.98
N VAL A 653 -23.31 9.83 -5.94
CA VAL A 653 -23.06 10.95 -5.02
C VAL A 653 -23.59 12.24 -5.63
N ASN A 654 -24.91 12.45 -5.52
CA ASN A 654 -25.43 13.81 -5.61
C ASN A 654 -24.77 14.63 -4.47
N PRO A 655 -24.15 15.78 -4.75
CA PRO A 655 -23.68 16.65 -3.69
C PRO A 655 -24.91 17.12 -2.91
N VAL A 656 -25.15 16.53 -1.74
CA VAL A 656 -26.05 17.12 -0.76
C VAL A 656 -25.42 18.47 -0.43
N SER A 657 -26.09 19.55 -0.84
CA SER A 657 -25.67 20.95 -0.73
C SER A 657 -25.74 21.44 0.71
N VAL A 658 -25.09 20.74 1.63
CA VAL A 658 -24.84 21.21 2.98
C VAL A 658 -23.36 21.55 3.04
N ALA A 659 -23.04 22.85 3.00
CA ALA A 659 -21.68 23.30 3.24
C ALA A 659 -21.22 22.74 4.60
N PRO A 660 -20.03 22.10 4.69
CA PRO A 660 -19.54 21.58 5.96
C PRO A 660 -19.38 22.70 7.00
N SER A 661 -19.31 22.32 8.27
CA SER A 661 -18.98 23.25 9.35
C SER A 661 -17.84 22.68 10.18
N LEU A 662 -16.84 23.51 10.49
CA LEU A 662 -15.71 23.13 11.34
C LEU A 662 -16.09 23.30 12.80
N ALA A 663 -15.85 22.29 13.63
CA ALA A 663 -15.93 22.43 15.08
C ALA A 663 -14.73 23.25 15.57
N ILE A 664 -15.00 24.32 16.30
CA ILE A 664 -13.96 25.27 16.75
C ILE A 664 -13.87 25.36 18.28
N GLY A 665 -14.75 24.69 19.03
CA GLY A 665 -14.67 24.59 20.49
C GLY A 665 -15.81 23.76 21.09
N VAL A 666 -15.62 23.24 22.31
CA VAL A 666 -16.59 22.40 23.03
C VAL A 666 -16.70 22.89 24.48
N THR A 667 -17.94 23.09 24.97
CA THR A 667 -18.20 23.61 26.32
C THR A 667 -19.31 22.83 27.03
N LYS A 668 -19.03 22.40 28.27
CA LYS A 668 -19.91 21.54 29.09
C LYS A 668 -20.59 22.28 30.26
N SER A 669 -20.26 23.55 30.49
CA SER A 669 -20.81 24.37 31.60
C SER A 669 -20.71 25.87 31.26
N PRO A 670 -21.65 26.41 30.46
CA PRO A 670 -21.53 27.77 29.94
C PRO A 670 -21.86 28.84 30.99
N LYS A 671 -21.25 30.03 30.87
CA LYS A 671 -21.37 31.13 31.83
C LYS A 671 -22.40 32.17 31.37
N VAL A 672 -23.17 32.73 32.31
CA VAL A 672 -24.09 33.84 32.02
C VAL A 672 -23.26 35.11 31.77
N GLN A 673 -23.51 35.80 30.65
CA GLN A 673 -22.90 37.09 30.36
C GLN A 673 -23.95 38.07 29.83
N VAL A 674 -24.03 39.25 30.43
CA VAL A 674 -24.85 40.36 29.92
C VAL A 674 -24.07 41.01 28.78
N VAL A 675 -24.65 41.03 27.57
CA VAL A 675 -24.04 41.67 26.41
C VAL A 675 -24.65 43.06 26.25
N ASP A 676 -23.86 44.10 26.53
CA ASP A 676 -24.29 45.49 26.34
C ASP A 676 -24.28 45.82 24.83
N SER A 677 -25.43 46.29 24.31
CA SER A 677 -25.63 46.53 22.87
C SER A 677 -26.31 47.85 22.53
N GLY A 678 -26.49 48.78 23.48
CA GLY A 678 -27.15 50.06 23.21
C GLY A 678 -28.61 49.89 22.76
N GLU A 679 -29.46 49.49 23.71
CA GLU A 679 -30.89 49.07 23.64
C GLU A 679 -31.13 47.55 23.53
N PRO A 680 -32.24 47.08 24.14
CA PRO A 680 -32.24 46.61 25.53
C PRO A 680 -31.34 45.37 25.71
N ALA A 681 -30.61 45.31 26.83
CA ALA A 681 -29.63 44.27 27.14
C ALA A 681 -30.20 42.85 26.95
N ILE A 682 -29.73 42.14 25.92
CA ILE A 682 -30.10 40.75 25.68
C ILE A 682 -29.28 39.88 26.62
N GLN A 683 -29.93 39.31 27.65
CA GLN A 683 -29.32 38.33 28.52
C GLN A 683 -29.12 37.02 27.75
N GLY A 684 -27.88 36.53 27.66
CA GLY A 684 -27.53 35.34 26.88
C GLY A 684 -26.45 34.49 27.55
N CYS A 685 -26.23 33.29 27.02
CA CYS A 685 -25.26 32.35 27.54
C CYS A 685 -23.97 32.34 26.71
N LEU A 686 -22.83 32.64 27.35
CA LEU A 686 -21.52 32.57 26.70
C LEU A 686 -21.03 31.13 26.65
N LEU A 687 -20.87 30.62 25.43
CA LEU A 687 -20.43 29.24 25.17
C LEU A 687 -18.92 29.13 24.93
N GLY A 688 -18.20 30.25 24.76
CA GLY A 688 -16.76 30.29 24.42
C GLY A 688 -16.51 30.81 22.99
N HIS A 689 -15.25 31.15 22.66
CA HIS A 689 -14.84 31.72 21.36
C HIS A 689 -15.71 32.90 20.86
N GLY A 690 -16.23 33.72 21.79
CA GLY A 690 -17.09 34.87 21.48
C GLY A 690 -18.53 34.52 21.06
N CYS A 691 -18.93 33.24 21.10
CA CYS A 691 -20.30 32.83 20.80
C CYS A 691 -21.22 33.00 22.01
N VAL A 692 -22.23 33.88 21.89
CA VAL A 692 -23.31 34.06 22.87
C VAL A 692 -24.63 33.64 22.24
N VAL A 693 -25.38 32.76 22.90
CA VAL A 693 -26.70 32.30 22.44
C VAL A 693 -27.81 32.86 23.32
N LYS A 694 -29.04 33.01 22.77
CA LYS A 694 -30.20 33.59 23.49
C LYS A 694 -30.84 32.65 24.52
N ALA A 695 -30.37 31.41 24.65
CA ALA A 695 -30.92 30.45 25.61
C ALA A 695 -30.47 30.75 27.06
N VAL A 696 -31.29 30.28 28.01
CA VAL A 696 -30.95 30.24 29.45
C VAL A 696 -29.75 29.31 29.65
N CYS A 697 -28.73 29.73 30.41
CA CYS A 697 -27.57 28.90 30.70
C CYS A 697 -27.96 27.64 31.48
N GLY A 698 -27.89 26.48 30.83
CA GLY A 698 -28.27 25.20 31.43
C GLY A 698 -28.19 24.02 30.46
N PRO A 699 -28.70 22.84 30.88
CA PRO A 699 -28.82 21.64 30.04
C PRO A 699 -29.62 21.97 28.78
N CYS A 700 -29.12 21.59 27.62
CA CYS A 700 -29.66 22.02 26.34
C CYS A 700 -30.32 20.86 25.61
N LYS A 701 -31.34 21.17 24.79
CA LYS A 701 -32.09 20.13 24.06
C LYS A 701 -31.18 19.47 23.01
N HIS A 702 -31.10 18.14 23.04
CA HIS A 702 -30.32 17.34 22.11
C HIS A 702 -30.62 17.72 20.66
N ALA A 703 -29.57 17.87 19.85
CA ALA A 703 -29.59 18.31 18.46
C ALA A 703 -30.15 19.73 18.19
N SER A 704 -30.35 20.56 19.22
CA SER A 704 -30.70 21.96 19.00
C SER A 704 -29.51 22.76 18.45
N LYS A 705 -29.76 23.61 17.46
CA LYS A 705 -28.77 24.53 16.89
C LYS A 705 -29.21 25.96 17.16
N GLN A 706 -28.27 26.84 17.48
CA GLN A 706 -28.54 28.24 17.81
C GLN A 706 -27.45 29.14 17.21
N ALA A 707 -27.81 30.20 16.49
CA ALA A 707 -26.82 31.20 16.08
C ALA A 707 -26.17 31.89 17.28
N CYS A 708 -24.92 32.28 17.08
CA CYS A 708 -24.24 33.20 17.96
C CYS A 708 -24.70 34.63 17.64
N ILE A 709 -25.24 35.36 18.62
CA ILE A 709 -25.92 36.67 18.44
C ILE A 709 -25.09 37.72 17.67
N LYS A 710 -23.76 37.66 17.73
CA LYS A 710 -22.84 38.60 17.06
C LYS A 710 -21.99 37.98 15.93
N SER A 711 -22.38 36.81 15.41
CA SER A 711 -21.66 36.18 14.29
C SER A 711 -22.63 35.53 13.31
N SER A 712 -22.60 35.99 12.07
CA SER A 712 -23.36 35.39 10.96
C SER A 712 -22.74 34.08 10.46
N THR A 713 -21.58 33.68 10.95
CA THR A 713 -20.85 32.48 10.47
C THR A 713 -20.70 31.41 11.55
N MET A 714 -21.09 31.71 12.79
CA MET A 714 -20.91 30.82 13.93
C MET A 714 -22.25 30.46 14.55
N PHE A 715 -22.37 29.20 14.94
CA PHE A 715 -23.53 28.65 15.62
C PHE A 715 -23.09 27.57 16.60
N ALA A 716 -23.93 27.28 17.59
CA ALA A 716 -23.67 26.22 18.55
C ALA A 716 -24.63 25.06 18.30
N VAL A 717 -24.12 23.84 18.41
CA VAL A 717 -24.90 22.60 18.37
C VAL A 717 -24.88 21.98 19.76
N CYS A 718 -26.05 21.77 20.33
CA CYS A 718 -26.18 21.08 21.60
C CYS A 718 -26.29 19.57 21.40
N ASN A 719 -25.54 18.79 22.18
CA ASN A 719 -25.63 17.35 22.21
C ASN A 719 -25.66 16.83 23.65
N GLY A 720 -26.83 16.82 24.29
CA GLY A 720 -27.02 16.30 25.65
C GLY A 720 -26.11 16.97 26.68
N ASP A 721 -26.31 18.27 26.89
CA ASP A 721 -25.61 19.15 27.85
C ASP A 721 -24.25 19.70 27.41
N ILE A 722 -23.76 19.28 26.24
CA ILE A 722 -22.52 19.79 25.65
C ILE A 722 -22.85 20.67 24.46
N TYR A 723 -22.36 21.92 24.48
CA TYR A 723 -22.39 22.80 23.33
C TYR A 723 -21.10 22.67 22.51
N THR A 724 -21.23 22.29 21.25
CA THR A 724 -20.14 22.33 20.26
C THR A 724 -20.31 23.55 19.38
N ILE A 725 -19.35 24.46 19.42
CA ILE A 725 -19.34 25.67 18.59
C ILE A 725 -18.81 25.29 17.22
N ARG A 726 -19.57 25.66 16.19
CA ARG A 726 -19.23 25.42 14.80
C ARG A 726 -19.16 26.72 14.02
N ARG A 727 -18.32 26.72 12.98
CA ARG A 727 -18.22 27.79 11.99
C ARG A 727 -18.54 27.26 10.60
N CYS A 728 -19.37 27.97 9.86
CA CYS A 728 -19.64 27.71 8.46
C CYS A 728 -18.37 27.88 7.61
N ILE A 729 -18.09 26.97 6.67
CA ILE A 729 -16.90 27.06 5.81
C ILE A 729 -17.20 27.81 4.51
N SER A 730 -16.18 28.46 3.93
CA SER A 730 -16.23 29.10 2.59
C SER A 730 -17.36 30.12 2.38
N ASN A 731 -17.14 31.39 2.75
CA ASN A 731 -18.05 32.56 2.56
C ASN A 731 -19.55 32.31 2.86
N SER A 732 -19.88 31.25 3.59
CA SER A 732 -21.26 30.87 3.90
C SER A 732 -21.66 31.39 5.28
N GLN A 733 -22.94 31.72 5.41
CA GLN A 733 -23.54 32.26 6.63
C GLN A 733 -24.53 31.24 7.21
N TYR A 734 -24.61 31.22 8.53
CA TYR A 734 -25.55 30.37 9.25
C TYR A 734 -26.95 30.98 9.18
N ASP A 735 -27.90 30.20 8.68
CA ASP A 735 -29.32 30.55 8.59
C ASP A 735 -30.08 29.91 9.75
N ASP A 736 -30.51 30.72 10.71
CA ASP A 736 -31.25 30.29 11.91
C ASP A 736 -32.61 29.63 11.60
N VAL A 737 -33.24 29.98 10.46
CA VAL A 737 -34.55 29.45 10.08
C VAL A 737 -34.43 28.02 9.59
N THR A 738 -33.38 27.74 8.81
CA THR A 738 -33.14 26.40 8.24
C THR A 738 -32.14 25.55 9.03
N GLY A 739 -31.42 26.15 9.99
CA GLY A 739 -30.43 25.48 10.81
C GLY A 739 -29.19 24.99 10.04
N THR A 740 -28.89 25.59 8.90
CA THR A 740 -27.81 25.18 7.97
C THR A 740 -26.94 26.36 7.53
N CYS A 741 -25.73 26.06 7.05
CA CYS A 741 -24.83 27.05 6.45
C CYS A 741 -25.14 27.21 4.96
N LYS A 742 -25.42 28.43 4.52
CA LYS A 742 -25.74 28.76 3.12
C LYS A 742 -24.80 29.81 2.57
N THR A 743 -24.39 29.66 1.32
CA THR A 743 -23.64 30.69 0.59
C THR A 743 -24.57 31.86 0.29
N SER A 744 -24.11 33.10 0.51
CA SER A 744 -24.89 34.29 0.19
C SER A 744 -25.14 34.35 -1.32
N SER A 745 -26.37 34.11 -1.76
CA SER A 745 -26.80 34.45 -3.12
C SER A 745 -26.90 35.97 -3.20
N VAL A 746 -25.80 36.62 -3.58
CA VAL A 746 -25.86 38.02 -4.01
C VAL A 746 -26.68 38.03 -5.29
N ALA A 747 -27.92 38.51 -5.20
CA ALA A 747 -28.69 38.88 -6.37
C ALA A 747 -27.92 39.98 -7.10
N MET A 748 -27.32 39.66 -8.24
CA MET A 748 -26.92 40.67 -9.22
C MET A 748 -28.20 41.31 -9.77
N THR A 749 -28.64 42.40 -9.14
CA THR A 749 -29.56 43.34 -9.77
C THR A 749 -28.78 44.18 -10.77
N LYS A 750 -29.09 43.94 -12.06
CA LYS A 750 -28.84 44.71 -13.30
C LYS A 750 -27.61 45.60 -13.37
#